data_AF-A0A925KG74-F1
#
_entry.id   AF-A0A925KG74-F1
#
_cell.length_a   1.000
_cell.length_b   1.000
_cell.length_c   1.000
_cell.angle_alpha   90.00
_cell.angle_beta   90.00
_cell.angle_gamma   90.00
#
_symmetry.space_group_name_H-M   'P 1'
#
loop_
_entity.id
_entity.type
_entity.pdbx_description
1 polymer ?
#
loop_
_entity_poly.entity_id
_entity_poly.type
_entity_poly.pdbx_seq_one_letter_code
_entity_poly.pdbx_strand_id
1 'polypeptide(L)'
;PTGKGTLLLDFGGKRYAVQRAATSSEVYVEVEGVAHRFSRVSDGRVRAELPASVAQIHVQAGERVSVGTRILTLEAMKMETIVDSPLTGTVRAVHVRPSSQVAAGEVMIEIEEGDERQPRLGAGIRLAARHETGLDALRLVEARLLGFDVTADELGVALAALEAEPSPPRARLLKMLRAAVVQEQLFKSGPFDDAMNEANESSMDQLAWFAHHRRFDDKKLSDPYQRRLERFLALHGIGELVEGDPAVAQALLRLFQARRLQEDASGLALAVLRALARSRPADSEAAPSALEQRVVFEKLASEAVQRGDLKVATAAWNLIYYWQDQPAWQADMAKAATEADQRWNHLAAAGTLKERAAAEIALQALPLGAVVGALAGALVLPVDGASAGRASGRDAAGVLRQLLARIYEVSEIEDIAALQGRHPCQRLRAAGGVQVIGVLLSSPCDLAEILALLPADAEADLLLAHVPATDAFDTAVSLQRSRWTALWVEGGEMRARSWARSGDVMAEQTMLHGVHPARPVAQEIARFAHFKLERLAAPAGLLMLRAVAAGEDRLIVMAEVERFDPVIDGDFVRVPSFERTFLNAVQALREGSRAATGRPPALNRISLFVRPTIALARSELDALARRLGPATFDLALHKVAMHGRFTLGDTQPPRELAAEWRDATALGPRLEVVLPRHRLVPVMSAYEQQVLAARRRRLFHPYEVVSWLTSREDIGRIERGQFDELELDAQGRALESVQGRPAACNPTGVVVGLITNWSERFPDGFSRVLLLGDPNKDMGSLGEGECRRIIAALDHAEKMGVPLEWVALSGGARIAFDSGTENLDWTAAVLRRIVEFTQRGGVINVLVDGPCVGAQSYWNAEATMLMHCRGTLVMTPRGYMVLTGKRALEVAGSVAAETNEGIGGLEIMTGNGQAQYTAPDLKSAYELLLRHYDYTYVAPCERRARRRPSADPVGRDITGCAYTGAGGFATVGDLFSESGNPGRKKPFAIRAVMSAVLDQDAPPLERWKGLAGGETTVVMHGQLGGNPVCLIGIESQPLPRRGPRPVDGPASWMSGTLFPHSSRK
;
A
#
# COMPACT_ATOMS: atom_id res chain seq x y z
N PRO A 1 -12.35 35.78 17.05
CA PRO A 1 -12.25 36.86 16.03
C PRO A 1 -11.69 36.29 14.70
N THR A 2 -12.52 35.75 13.81
CA THR A 2 -13.38 36.44 12.79
C THR A 2 -12.58 37.01 11.61
N GLY A 3 -12.41 36.19 10.56
CA GLY A 3 -12.13 36.66 9.19
C GLY A 3 -10.66 36.87 8.80
N LYS A 4 -10.37 36.73 7.49
CA LYS A 4 -9.11 37.18 6.88
C LYS A 4 -8.89 38.65 7.25
N GLY A 5 -7.83 38.94 7.99
CA GLY A 5 -7.42 40.31 8.33
C GLY A 5 -7.48 40.66 9.81
N THR A 6 -8.15 39.90 10.68
CA THR A 6 -8.24 40.25 12.12
C THR A 6 -7.22 39.47 12.94
N LEU A 7 -6.45 40.15 13.79
CA LEU A 7 -5.35 39.65 14.61
C LEU A 7 -5.56 40.11 16.07
N LEU A 8 -5.11 39.30 17.03
CA LEU A 8 -4.96 39.70 18.43
C LEU A 8 -3.47 39.77 18.74
N LEU A 9 -3.00 40.94 19.17
CA LEU A 9 -1.61 41.20 19.52
C LEU A 9 -1.50 41.35 21.04
N ASP A 10 -0.74 40.48 21.70
CA ASP A 10 -0.35 40.69 23.10
C ASP A 10 1.02 41.39 23.12
N PHE A 11 1.08 42.62 23.63
CA PHE A 11 2.32 43.41 23.71
C PHE A 11 2.37 44.20 25.02
N GLY A 12 3.46 44.02 25.79
CA GLY A 12 3.67 44.71 27.07
C GLY A 12 2.61 44.39 28.14
N GLY A 13 2.07 43.16 28.16
CA GLY A 13 1.04 42.74 29.10
C GLY A 13 -0.37 43.27 28.81
N LYS A 14 -0.58 43.88 27.63
CA LYS A 14 -1.89 44.31 27.13
C LYS A 14 -2.22 43.62 25.82
N ARG A 15 -3.50 43.31 25.64
CA ARG A 15 -4.04 42.67 24.44
C ARG A 15 -4.68 43.73 23.55
N TYR A 16 -4.30 43.75 22.28
CA TYR A 16 -4.78 44.68 21.26
C TYR A 16 -5.52 43.92 20.16
N ALA A 17 -6.68 44.40 19.75
CA ALA A 17 -7.35 43.99 18.52
C ALA A 17 -6.75 44.74 17.33
N VAL A 18 -6.27 43.98 16.34
CA VAL A 18 -5.63 44.51 15.14
C VAL A 18 -6.42 44.06 13.92
N GLN A 19 -6.72 44.96 13.00
CA GLN A 19 -7.27 44.62 11.68
C GLN A 19 -6.26 44.97 10.59
N ARG A 20 -6.17 44.13 9.57
CA ARG A 20 -5.27 44.30 8.43
C ARG A 20 -6.04 44.14 7.14
N ALA A 21 -5.98 45.15 6.29
CA ALA A 21 -6.37 45.07 4.89
C ALA A 21 -5.16 45.42 4.01
N ALA A 22 -4.94 44.69 2.93
CA ALA A 22 -3.83 44.94 2.02
C ALA A 22 -4.32 45.01 0.58
N THR A 23 -3.86 46.01 -0.16
CA THR A 23 -3.99 46.16 -1.61
C THR A 23 -2.63 45.93 -2.27
N SER A 24 -2.56 46.00 -3.60
CA SER A 24 -1.30 45.88 -4.35
C SER A 24 -0.31 46.99 -4.02
N SER A 25 -0.80 48.18 -3.67
CA SER A 25 -0.01 49.39 -3.41
C SER A 25 0.02 49.83 -1.94
N GLU A 26 -0.91 49.36 -1.10
CA GLU A 26 -1.05 49.85 0.28
C GLU A 26 -1.32 48.71 1.28
N VAL A 27 -0.93 48.91 2.53
CA VAL A 27 -1.31 48.08 3.67
C VAL A 27 -1.95 48.99 4.71
N TYR A 28 -3.18 48.64 5.09
CA TYR A 28 -3.93 49.26 6.16
C TYR A 28 -3.84 48.36 7.39
N VAL A 29 -3.42 48.92 8.51
CA VAL A 29 -3.39 48.25 9.81
C VAL A 29 -4.14 49.10 10.81
N GLU A 30 -5.30 48.64 11.27
CA GLU A 30 -6.03 49.25 12.37
C GLU A 30 -5.60 48.60 13.68
N VAL A 31 -5.28 49.39 14.71
CA VAL A 31 -5.03 48.90 16.07
C VAL A 31 -5.96 49.66 17.00
N GLU A 32 -6.88 48.97 17.67
CA GLU A 32 -7.83 49.59 18.64
C GLU A 32 -8.55 50.84 18.08
N GLY A 33 -9.06 50.78 16.84
CA GLY A 33 -9.76 51.90 16.20
C GLY A 33 -8.86 52.94 15.53
N VAL A 34 -7.52 52.80 15.61
CA VAL A 34 -6.56 53.71 14.97
C VAL A 34 -6.03 53.09 13.68
N ALA A 35 -6.42 53.64 12.54
CA ALA A 35 -5.98 53.18 11.23
C ALA A 35 -4.60 53.76 10.85
N HIS A 36 -3.64 52.88 10.60
CA HIS A 36 -2.33 53.16 10.05
C HIS A 36 -2.28 52.74 8.58
N ARG A 37 -1.87 53.66 7.69
CA ARG A 37 -1.72 53.40 6.26
C ARG A 37 -0.25 53.37 5.88
N PHE A 38 0.17 52.29 5.25
CA PHE A 38 1.53 52.08 4.76
C PHE A 38 1.50 51.94 3.24
N SER A 39 2.15 52.86 2.52
CA SER A 39 2.39 52.73 1.08
C SER A 39 3.51 51.71 0.85
N ARG A 40 3.30 50.75 -0.04
CA ARG A 40 4.38 49.85 -0.47
C ARG A 40 5.34 50.64 -1.36
N VAL A 41 6.52 50.95 -0.83
CA VAL A 41 7.62 51.45 -1.65
C VAL A 41 8.12 50.26 -2.47
N SER A 42 7.98 50.32 -3.80
CA SER A 42 8.53 49.30 -4.69
C SER A 42 10.04 49.28 -4.53
N ASP A 43 10.66 48.11 -4.44
CA ASP A 43 12.11 47.94 -4.34
C ASP A 43 12.82 48.12 -5.69
N GLY A 44 12.14 48.71 -6.68
CA GLY A 44 12.62 48.80 -8.06
C GLY A 44 12.45 47.51 -8.86
N ARG A 45 12.00 46.40 -8.26
CA ARG A 45 11.96 45.08 -8.92
C ARG A 45 10.55 44.70 -9.33
N VAL A 46 10.30 44.63 -10.63
CA VAL A 46 9.07 44.11 -11.20
C VAL A 46 9.16 42.58 -11.23
N ARG A 47 8.22 41.92 -10.54
CA ARG A 47 8.17 40.46 -10.40
C ARG A 47 6.95 39.88 -11.08
N ALA A 48 7.03 38.65 -11.58
CA ALA A 48 5.86 37.95 -12.10
C ALA A 48 4.88 37.62 -10.96
N GLU A 49 3.60 37.95 -11.09
CA GLU A 49 2.59 37.65 -10.06
C GLU A 49 2.18 36.17 -10.04
N LEU A 50 2.32 35.51 -11.18
CA LEU A 50 1.92 34.12 -11.43
C LEU A 50 2.87 33.51 -12.48
N PRO A 51 3.01 32.17 -12.54
CA PRO A 51 3.82 31.52 -13.55
C PRO A 51 3.30 31.81 -14.95
N ALA A 52 4.17 32.28 -15.85
CA ALA A 52 3.79 32.72 -17.18
C ALA A 52 4.94 32.59 -18.20
N SER A 53 4.62 32.65 -19.48
CA SER A 53 5.59 32.86 -20.56
C SER A 53 5.70 34.35 -20.87
N VAL A 54 6.89 34.87 -21.14
CA VAL A 54 7.07 36.25 -21.60
C VAL A 54 6.74 36.33 -23.08
N ALA A 55 5.57 36.85 -23.45
CA ALA A 55 5.18 37.00 -24.85
C ALA A 55 5.99 38.11 -25.54
N GLN A 56 6.09 39.28 -24.90
CA GLN A 56 6.77 40.44 -25.46
C GLN A 56 7.41 41.31 -24.36
N ILE A 57 8.49 42.00 -24.73
CA ILE A 57 9.16 42.99 -23.90
C ILE A 57 9.05 44.33 -24.63
N HIS A 58 8.50 45.34 -23.97
CA HIS A 58 8.21 46.65 -24.58
C HIS A 58 9.27 47.71 -24.28
N VAL A 59 10.23 47.39 -23.41
CA VAL A 59 11.27 48.32 -22.96
C VAL A 59 12.66 47.72 -23.00
N GLN A 60 13.69 48.57 -23.05
CA GLN A 60 15.10 48.17 -23.02
C GLN A 60 15.83 48.75 -21.80
N ALA A 61 16.96 48.14 -21.43
CA ALA A 61 17.83 48.70 -20.38
C ALA A 61 18.35 50.09 -20.80
N GLY A 62 18.26 51.06 -19.90
CA GLY A 62 18.55 52.48 -20.12
C GLY A 62 17.33 53.33 -20.52
N GLU A 63 16.17 52.72 -20.77
CA GLU A 63 14.96 53.43 -21.18
C GLU A 63 14.22 54.05 -20.00
N ARG A 64 13.68 55.27 -20.17
CA ARG A 64 12.94 55.98 -19.12
C ARG A 64 11.46 55.64 -19.20
N VAL A 65 10.89 55.15 -18.11
CA VAL A 65 9.50 54.73 -17.99
C VAL A 65 8.77 55.54 -16.93
N SER A 66 7.46 55.75 -17.10
CA SER A 66 6.58 56.35 -16.09
C SER A 66 5.67 55.31 -15.48
N VAL A 67 5.08 55.57 -14.31
CA VAL A 67 4.00 54.75 -13.76
C VAL A 67 2.93 54.49 -14.84
N GLY A 68 2.54 53.24 -15.03
CA GLY A 68 1.55 52.86 -16.04
C GLY A 68 2.11 52.66 -17.47
N THR A 69 3.40 52.89 -17.70
CA THR A 69 4.03 52.53 -18.99
C THR A 69 4.08 51.02 -19.13
N ARG A 70 3.55 50.48 -20.23
CA ARG A 70 3.63 49.04 -20.55
C ARG A 70 5.08 48.59 -20.68
N ILE A 71 5.49 47.61 -19.88
CA ILE A 71 6.88 47.10 -19.86
C ILE A 71 6.99 45.65 -20.35
N LEU A 72 6.01 44.79 -20.07
CA LEU A 72 5.98 43.40 -20.52
C LEU A 72 4.57 42.98 -20.95
N THR A 73 4.49 41.97 -21.81
CA THR A 73 3.29 41.13 -21.97
C THR A 73 3.63 39.74 -21.50
N LEU A 74 2.88 39.22 -20.54
CA LEU A 74 2.94 37.83 -20.11
C LEU A 74 1.80 37.04 -20.73
N GLU A 75 2.04 35.78 -21.06
CA GLU A 75 1.03 34.82 -21.48
C GLU A 75 0.91 33.75 -20.39
N ALA A 76 -0.27 33.66 -19.79
CA ALA A 76 -0.64 32.61 -18.86
C ALA A 76 -2.10 32.23 -19.09
N MET A 77 -2.45 30.96 -18.92
CA MET A 77 -3.82 30.48 -19.14
C MET A 77 -4.37 30.82 -20.54
N LYS A 78 -3.49 30.89 -21.57
CA LYS A 78 -3.80 31.35 -22.94
C LYS A 78 -4.35 32.78 -23.03
N MET A 79 -4.10 33.59 -22.01
CA MET A 79 -4.46 35.01 -21.97
C MET A 79 -3.19 35.84 -21.86
N GLU A 80 -3.15 36.92 -22.64
CA GLU A 80 -2.12 37.94 -22.50
C GLU A 80 -2.48 38.89 -21.35
N THR A 81 -1.54 39.07 -20.42
CA THR A 81 -1.62 40.04 -19.35
C THR A 81 -0.55 41.10 -19.57
N ILE A 82 -0.98 42.36 -19.58
CA ILE A 82 -0.08 43.49 -19.69
C ILE A 82 0.50 43.79 -18.31
N VAL A 83 1.82 43.90 -18.23
CA VAL A 83 2.52 44.35 -17.03
C VAL A 83 2.97 45.78 -17.27
N ASP A 84 2.46 46.69 -16.44
CA ASP A 84 2.81 48.10 -16.47
C ASP A 84 3.87 48.43 -15.41
N SER A 85 4.63 49.50 -15.67
CA SER A 85 5.63 49.99 -14.74
C SER A 85 4.97 50.46 -13.43
N PRO A 86 5.40 49.96 -12.26
CA PRO A 86 4.84 50.38 -10.98
C PRO A 86 5.37 51.74 -10.50
N LEU A 87 6.43 52.26 -11.12
CA LEU A 87 7.12 53.49 -10.71
C LEU A 87 7.71 54.25 -11.90
N THR A 88 8.06 55.52 -11.69
CA THR A 88 8.74 56.36 -12.68
C THR A 88 10.26 56.28 -12.46
N GLY A 89 11.01 55.93 -13.50
CA GLY A 89 12.45 55.72 -13.39
C GLY A 89 13.11 55.31 -14.70
N THR A 90 14.36 54.86 -14.61
CA THR A 90 15.12 54.31 -15.74
C THR A 90 15.23 52.79 -15.58
N VAL A 91 14.89 52.04 -16.62
CA VAL A 91 15.03 50.58 -16.63
C VAL A 91 16.51 50.23 -16.48
N ARG A 92 16.91 49.66 -15.35
CA ARG A 92 18.29 49.27 -15.07
C ARG A 92 18.67 47.98 -15.78
N ALA A 93 17.79 46.98 -15.72
CA ALA A 93 18.03 45.67 -16.28
C ALA A 93 16.71 44.98 -16.66
N VAL A 94 16.76 44.21 -17.75
CA VAL A 94 15.71 43.27 -18.14
C VAL A 94 16.32 41.87 -18.04
N HIS A 95 15.80 41.05 -17.13
CA HIS A 95 16.35 39.72 -16.81
C HIS A 95 15.76 38.59 -17.67
N VAL A 96 14.70 38.90 -18.40
CA VAL A 96 13.91 37.93 -19.17
C VAL A 96 14.06 38.16 -20.68
N ARG A 97 13.69 37.14 -21.46
CA ARG A 97 13.66 37.21 -22.93
C ARG A 97 12.27 36.80 -23.45
N PRO A 98 11.85 37.22 -24.66
CA PRO A 98 10.66 36.64 -25.27
C PRO A 98 10.71 35.10 -25.26
N SER A 99 9.58 34.48 -25.00
CA SER A 99 9.37 33.03 -24.80
C SER A 99 10.04 32.40 -23.57
N SER A 100 10.65 33.20 -22.68
CA SER A 100 11.14 32.68 -21.40
C SER A 100 9.99 32.41 -20.43
N GLN A 101 10.09 31.31 -19.68
CA GLN A 101 9.17 30.97 -18.60
C GLN A 101 9.63 31.66 -17.32
N VAL A 102 8.69 32.30 -16.62
CA VAL A 102 8.94 32.97 -15.34
C VAL A 102 8.09 32.33 -14.25
N ALA A 103 8.69 32.12 -13.08
CA ALA A 103 7.98 31.65 -11.89
C ALA A 103 7.33 32.82 -11.13
N ALA A 104 6.28 32.54 -10.34
CA ALA A 104 5.71 33.54 -9.44
C ALA A 104 6.78 34.10 -8.48
N GLY A 105 6.91 35.43 -8.42
CA GLY A 105 7.90 36.14 -7.62
C GLY A 105 9.27 36.35 -8.28
N GLU A 106 9.52 35.76 -9.46
CA GLU A 106 10.76 35.93 -10.21
C GLU A 106 10.90 37.37 -10.71
N VAL A 107 12.10 37.96 -10.58
CA VAL A 107 12.36 39.34 -11.03
C VAL A 107 12.52 39.37 -12.53
N MET A 108 11.68 40.16 -13.21
CA MET A 108 11.69 40.29 -14.66
C MET A 108 12.42 41.58 -15.10
N ILE A 109 12.15 42.70 -14.43
CA ILE A 109 12.73 44.01 -14.75
C ILE A 109 13.14 44.73 -13.45
N GLU A 110 14.29 45.40 -13.48
CA GLU A 110 14.70 46.35 -12.45
C GLU A 110 14.60 47.78 -12.99
N ILE A 111 13.98 48.68 -12.22
CA ILE A 111 13.80 50.10 -12.53
C ILE A 111 14.45 50.90 -11.41
N GLU A 112 15.38 51.76 -11.77
CA GLU A 112 16.03 52.70 -10.87
C GLU A 112 15.21 53.99 -10.81
N GLU A 113 14.73 54.37 -9.62
CA GLU A 113 13.90 55.56 -9.42
C GLU A 113 14.63 56.84 -9.87
N GLY A 114 13.91 57.70 -10.60
CA GLY A 114 14.38 59.05 -10.92
C GLY A 114 14.34 59.94 -9.69
N ASP A 115 15.37 60.77 -9.53
CA ASP A 115 15.81 61.54 -8.36
C ASP A 115 14.77 62.51 -7.72
N GLU A 116 13.64 62.00 -7.24
CA GLU A 116 12.71 62.73 -6.37
C GLU A 116 12.68 62.08 -4.97
N ARG A 117 13.54 62.60 -4.09
CA ARG A 117 13.53 62.47 -2.62
C ARG A 117 13.18 61.07 -2.10
N GLN A 118 14.22 60.25 -1.93
CA GLN A 118 14.18 59.16 -0.94
C GLN A 118 13.65 59.71 0.40
N PRO A 119 12.56 59.17 0.96
CA PRO A 119 12.29 59.36 2.37
C PRO A 119 13.51 58.78 3.08
N ARG A 120 14.21 59.60 3.88
CA ARG A 120 15.25 59.08 4.77
C ARG A 120 14.59 57.96 5.59
N LEU A 121 15.03 56.71 5.37
CA LEU A 121 14.76 55.62 6.28
C LEU A 121 15.31 56.05 7.64
N GLY A 122 14.44 56.60 8.48
CA GLY A 122 14.77 56.90 9.87
C GLY A 122 15.31 55.62 10.50
N ALA A 123 16.37 55.76 11.31
CA ALA A 123 17.01 54.65 12.01
C ALA A 123 15.94 53.65 12.48
N GLY A 124 16.00 52.43 11.94
CA GLY A 124 14.94 51.44 12.10
C GLY A 124 14.51 51.32 13.55
N ILE A 125 13.19 51.25 13.77
CA ILE A 125 12.63 51.05 15.11
C ILE A 125 13.15 49.70 15.62
N ARG A 126 14.10 49.71 16.56
CA ARG A 126 14.46 48.51 17.32
C ARG A 126 13.35 48.25 18.33
N LEU A 127 12.42 47.37 17.98
CA LEU A 127 11.47 46.83 18.91
C LEU A 127 12.25 46.00 19.94
N ALA A 128 12.28 46.45 21.20
CA ALA A 128 12.74 45.65 22.32
C ALA A 128 11.70 44.57 22.62
N ALA A 129 11.63 43.55 21.77
CA ALA A 129 10.87 42.36 22.07
C ALA A 129 11.53 41.68 23.27
N ARG A 130 10.88 41.74 24.44
CA ARG A 130 11.18 40.77 25.49
C ARG A 130 10.74 39.42 24.95
N HIS A 131 11.70 38.55 24.63
CA HIS A 131 11.42 37.13 24.55
C HIS A 131 10.81 36.73 25.90
N GLU A 132 9.54 36.37 25.93
CA GLU A 132 9.01 35.65 27.08
C GLU A 132 9.71 34.29 27.13
N THR A 133 10.69 34.18 28.01
CA THR A 133 11.29 32.92 28.43
C THR A 133 10.22 32.10 29.14
N GLY A 134 9.51 31.23 28.42
CA GLY A 134 8.44 30.43 29.03
C GLY A 134 7.95 29.20 28.26
N LEU A 135 8.33 29.02 27.00
CA LEU A 135 8.00 27.78 26.28
C LEU A 135 9.20 26.84 26.32
N ASP A 136 9.05 25.73 27.05
CA ASP A 136 10.02 24.63 26.97
C ASP A 136 10.03 24.02 25.56
N ALA A 137 11.14 23.40 25.20
CA ALA A 137 11.32 22.77 23.88
C ALA A 137 10.18 21.79 23.56
N LEU A 138 9.71 21.04 24.56
CA LEU A 138 8.64 20.07 24.38
C LEU A 138 7.29 20.73 24.01
N ARG A 139 7.02 21.94 24.51
CA ARG A 139 5.82 22.72 24.21
C ARG A 139 5.83 23.25 22.79
N LEU A 140 7.00 23.59 22.25
CA LEU A 140 7.15 23.97 20.85
C LEU A 140 6.89 22.78 19.92
N VAL A 141 7.40 21.59 20.26
CA VAL A 141 7.11 20.36 19.51
C VAL A 141 5.62 20.00 19.59
N GLU A 142 5.00 20.12 20.76
CA GLU A 142 3.55 19.90 20.95
C GLU A 142 2.71 20.91 20.16
N ALA A 143 3.08 22.20 20.19
CA ALA A 143 2.41 23.25 19.44
C ALA A 143 2.49 22.99 17.93
N ARG A 144 3.66 22.58 17.41
CA ARG A 144 3.85 22.22 16.01
C ARG A 144 2.96 21.05 15.60
N LEU A 145 2.89 19.99 16.41
CA LEU A 145 2.01 18.83 16.16
C LEU A 145 0.52 19.20 16.15
N LEU A 146 0.11 20.15 16.99
CA LEU A 146 -1.27 20.63 17.06
C LEU A 146 -1.60 21.71 16.00
N GLY A 147 -0.69 22.00 15.06
CA GLY A 147 -0.93 22.95 13.97
C GLY A 147 -0.82 24.43 14.37
N PHE A 148 -0.12 24.73 15.47
CA PHE A 148 0.26 26.11 15.79
C PHE A 148 1.48 26.54 14.98
N ASP A 149 1.60 27.85 14.76
CA ASP A 149 2.72 28.44 14.05
C ASP A 149 3.98 28.34 14.92
N VAL A 150 4.96 27.57 14.45
CA VAL A 150 6.31 27.46 15.02
C VAL A 150 7.27 27.60 13.85
N THR A 151 8.23 28.52 13.94
CA THR A 151 9.20 28.73 12.86
C THR A 151 10.14 27.53 12.73
N ALA A 152 10.75 27.36 11.55
CA ALA A 152 11.70 26.26 11.32
C ALA A 152 12.90 26.32 12.27
N ASP A 153 13.38 27.53 12.58
CA ASP A 153 14.50 27.75 13.51
C ASP A 153 14.10 27.38 14.95
N GLU A 154 12.94 27.83 15.44
CA GLU A 154 12.43 27.46 16.77
C GLU A 154 12.22 25.95 16.89
N LEU A 155 11.68 25.31 15.84
CA LEU A 155 11.48 23.86 15.81
C LEU A 155 12.82 23.11 15.82
N GLY A 156 13.80 23.57 15.05
CA GLY A 156 15.14 23.00 15.03
C GLY A 156 15.83 23.06 16.41
N VAL A 157 15.75 24.20 17.08
CA VAL A 157 16.27 24.37 18.45
C VAL A 157 15.53 23.47 19.43
N ALA A 158 14.20 23.38 19.34
CA ALA A 158 13.40 22.53 20.20
C ALA A 158 13.70 21.02 20.02
N LEU A 159 13.89 20.57 18.78
CA LEU A 159 14.26 19.18 18.47
C LEU A 159 15.67 18.85 18.98
N ALA A 160 16.64 19.75 18.79
CA ALA A 160 17.99 19.58 19.33
C ALA A 160 17.99 19.51 20.86
N ALA A 161 17.19 20.34 21.53
CA ALA A 161 17.03 20.30 22.98
C ALA A 161 16.37 18.99 23.45
N LEU A 162 15.36 18.48 22.73
CA LEU A 162 14.74 17.17 23.01
C LEU A 162 15.70 16.00 22.78
N GLU A 163 16.61 16.11 21.80
CA GLU A 163 17.65 15.11 21.56
C GLU A 163 18.72 15.10 22.66
N ALA A 164 19.08 16.28 23.18
CA ALA A 164 20.05 16.43 24.25
C ALA A 164 19.52 16.03 25.64
N GLU A 165 18.19 16.08 25.86
CA GLU A 165 17.56 15.72 27.13
C GLU A 165 17.75 14.22 27.46
N PRO A 166 18.48 13.87 28.55
CA PRO A 166 18.76 12.47 28.89
C PRO A 166 17.53 11.68 29.34
N SER A 167 16.55 12.33 29.98
CA SER A 167 15.35 11.65 30.48
C SER A 167 14.08 12.50 30.29
N PRO A 168 13.55 12.56 29.05
CA PRO A 168 12.41 13.41 28.76
C PRO A 168 11.11 12.84 29.39
N PRO A 169 10.13 13.70 29.73
CA PRO A 169 8.93 13.30 30.47
C PRO A 169 8.02 12.38 29.64
N ARG A 170 7.99 11.10 30.02
CA ARG A 170 7.31 10.01 29.29
C ARG A 170 5.81 10.28 29.10
N ALA A 171 5.10 10.73 30.12
CA ALA A 171 3.65 10.97 30.04
C ALA A 171 3.30 12.00 28.96
N ARG A 172 4.08 13.09 28.87
CA ARG A 172 3.85 14.16 27.89
C ARG A 172 4.18 13.71 26.47
N LEU A 173 5.25 12.93 26.27
CA LEU A 173 5.59 12.33 24.98
C LEU A 173 4.50 11.35 24.49
N LEU A 174 3.96 10.51 25.38
CA LEU A 174 2.85 9.59 25.04
C LEU A 174 1.57 10.35 24.67
N LYS A 175 1.27 11.46 25.36
CA LYS A 175 0.15 12.34 25.03
C LYS A 175 0.30 12.93 23.61
N MET A 176 1.50 13.35 23.23
CA MET A 176 1.79 13.87 21.89
C MET A 176 1.57 12.82 20.80
N LEU A 177 2.05 11.58 21.00
CA LEU A 177 1.79 10.49 20.05
C LEU A 177 0.30 10.16 19.94
N ARG A 178 -0.42 10.14 21.07
CA ARG A 178 -1.87 9.93 21.07
C ARG A 178 -2.59 11.02 20.28
N ALA A 179 -2.19 12.28 20.42
CA ALA A 179 -2.76 13.38 19.65
C ALA A 179 -2.53 13.20 18.15
N ALA A 180 -1.30 12.87 17.75
CA ALA A 180 -0.96 12.60 16.35
C ALA A 180 -1.80 11.45 15.75
N VAL A 181 -1.96 10.34 16.48
CA VAL A 181 -2.80 9.21 16.05
C VAL A 181 -4.26 9.61 15.89
N VAL A 182 -4.82 10.33 16.86
CA VAL A 182 -6.23 10.77 16.83
C VAL A 182 -6.51 11.69 15.64
N GLN A 183 -5.62 12.65 15.38
CA GLN A 183 -5.75 13.55 14.23
C GLN A 183 -5.68 12.79 12.90
N GLU A 184 -4.74 11.84 12.77
CA GLU A 184 -4.56 11.07 11.54
C GLU A 184 -5.78 10.17 11.24
N GLN A 185 -6.38 9.57 12.26
CA GLN A 185 -7.54 8.70 12.12
C GLN A 185 -8.80 9.39 11.57
N LEU A 186 -8.87 10.72 11.60
CA LEU A 186 -9.96 11.50 11.00
C LEU A 186 -9.83 11.63 9.48
N PHE A 187 -8.65 11.39 8.91
CA PHE A 187 -8.36 11.53 7.48
C PHE A 187 -8.30 10.19 6.74
N LYS A 188 -8.77 9.10 7.35
CA LYS A 188 -8.75 7.77 6.71
C LYS A 188 -9.64 7.71 5.47
N SER A 189 -9.20 6.92 4.49
CA SER A 189 -9.93 6.63 3.25
C SER A 189 -9.52 5.26 2.70
N GLY A 190 -10.40 4.63 1.92
CA GLY A 190 -10.11 3.38 1.20
C GLY A 190 -10.36 2.11 2.01
N PRO A 191 -9.82 0.96 1.57
CA PRO A 191 -10.20 -0.37 2.08
C PRO A 191 -9.77 -0.65 3.53
N PHE A 192 -8.94 0.21 4.12
CA PHE A 192 -8.47 0.10 5.50
C PHE A 192 -9.18 1.05 6.46
N ASP A 193 -10.19 1.78 5.98
CA ASP A 193 -11.02 2.61 6.82
C ASP A 193 -12.12 1.78 7.49
N ASP A 194 -11.97 1.59 8.80
CA ASP A 194 -12.88 0.85 9.68
C ASP A 194 -14.05 1.70 10.19
N ALA A 195 -14.21 2.94 9.72
CA ALA A 195 -15.28 3.85 10.14
C ALA A 195 -16.20 4.30 8.99
N MET A 196 -16.35 3.49 7.93
CA MET A 196 -17.28 3.80 6.84
C MET A 196 -18.73 3.84 7.35
N ASN A 197 -19.53 4.79 6.85
CA ASN A 197 -20.95 4.87 7.21
C ASN A 197 -21.83 3.98 6.30
N GLU A 198 -23.14 3.94 6.53
CA GLU A 198 -24.09 3.14 5.73
C GLU A 198 -24.12 3.52 4.24
N ALA A 199 -23.73 4.75 3.91
CA ALA A 199 -23.59 5.22 2.53
C ALA A 199 -22.25 4.84 1.90
N ASN A 200 -21.41 4.07 2.59
CA ASN A 200 -20.06 3.69 2.21
C ASN A 200 -19.15 4.92 1.99
N GLU A 201 -19.40 6.00 2.74
CA GLU A 201 -18.57 7.22 2.79
C GLU A 201 -17.44 7.02 3.81
N SER A 202 -16.22 7.43 3.45
CA SER A 202 -15.02 7.30 4.28
C SER A 202 -14.99 8.28 5.47
N SER A 203 -14.03 8.12 6.38
CA SER A 203 -13.74 9.06 7.47
C SER A 203 -13.43 10.45 6.93
N MET A 204 -12.73 10.54 5.80
CA MET A 204 -12.44 11.81 5.12
C MET A 204 -13.72 12.49 4.62
N ASP A 205 -14.66 11.73 4.04
CA ASP A 205 -15.95 12.26 3.57
C ASP A 205 -16.80 12.74 4.76
N GLN A 206 -16.81 11.97 5.84
CA GLN A 206 -17.47 12.30 7.09
C GLN A 206 -16.86 13.55 7.75
N LEU A 207 -15.53 13.72 7.67
CA LEU A 207 -14.83 14.93 8.12
C LEU A 207 -15.24 16.14 7.29
N ALA A 208 -15.31 16.01 5.97
CA ALA A 208 -15.76 17.08 5.09
C ALA A 208 -17.19 17.52 5.44
N TRP A 209 -18.07 16.55 5.67
CA TRP A 209 -19.44 16.82 6.10
C TRP A 209 -19.48 17.52 7.47
N PHE A 210 -18.76 17.00 8.47
CA PHE A 210 -18.72 17.59 9.81
C PHE A 210 -18.10 18.99 9.82
N ALA A 211 -17.04 19.23 9.04
CA ALA A 211 -16.40 20.54 8.96
C ALA A 211 -17.36 21.64 8.48
N HIS A 212 -18.31 21.26 7.61
CA HIS A 212 -19.33 22.15 7.09
C HIS A 212 -20.51 22.34 8.06
N HIS A 213 -20.99 21.28 8.71
CA HIS A 213 -22.23 21.31 9.49
C HIS A 213 -22.02 21.45 11.01
N ARG A 214 -20.88 21.00 11.53
CA ARG A 214 -20.43 21.12 12.94
C ARG A 214 -21.42 20.57 13.97
N ARG A 215 -22.04 19.43 13.66
CA ARG A 215 -22.99 18.73 14.53
C ARG A 215 -22.86 17.21 14.39
N PHE A 216 -23.25 16.45 15.40
CA PHE A 216 -23.37 15.00 15.28
C PHE A 216 -24.67 14.62 14.57
N ASP A 217 -24.61 13.61 13.70
CA ASP A 217 -25.76 13.07 12.97
C ASP A 217 -25.50 11.60 12.67
N ASP A 218 -26.24 10.71 13.32
CA ASP A 218 -26.02 9.25 13.27
C ASP A 218 -26.22 8.65 11.87
N LYS A 219 -26.90 9.38 10.97
CA LYS A 219 -27.06 8.95 9.56
C LYS A 219 -25.89 9.35 8.68
N LYS A 220 -25.08 10.31 9.13
CA LYS A 220 -23.93 10.84 8.38
C LYS A 220 -22.60 10.43 8.98
N LEU A 221 -22.51 10.34 10.30
CA LEU A 221 -21.31 9.99 11.03
C LEU A 221 -21.48 8.60 11.65
N SER A 222 -20.62 7.66 11.26
CA SER A 222 -20.62 6.32 11.85
C SER A 222 -20.20 6.36 13.33
N ASP A 223 -20.68 5.45 14.17
CA ASP A 223 -20.29 5.39 15.58
C ASP A 223 -18.76 5.33 15.79
N PRO A 224 -17.97 4.54 15.00
CA PRO A 224 -16.52 4.57 15.10
C PRO A 224 -15.92 5.95 14.79
N TYR A 225 -16.47 6.67 13.81
CA TYR A 225 -16.03 8.01 13.46
C TYR A 225 -16.38 9.03 14.53
N GLN A 226 -17.61 9.01 15.07
CA GLN A 226 -18.04 9.90 16.15
C GLN A 226 -17.11 9.80 17.36
N ARG A 227 -16.75 8.58 17.78
CA ARG A 227 -15.79 8.36 18.87
C ARG A 227 -14.39 8.92 18.60
N ARG A 228 -13.94 8.92 17.34
CA ARG A 228 -12.66 9.55 16.96
C ARG A 228 -12.75 11.07 17.07
N LEU A 229 -13.86 11.62 16.59
CA LEU A 229 -14.11 13.05 16.60
C LEU A 229 -14.24 13.60 18.04
N GLU A 230 -14.95 12.91 18.92
CA GLU A 230 -15.02 13.24 20.35
C GLU A 230 -13.63 13.25 21.00
N ARG A 231 -12.80 12.23 20.71
CA ARG A 231 -11.41 12.18 21.20
C ARG A 231 -10.59 13.35 20.68
N PHE A 232 -10.78 13.75 19.44
CA PHE A 232 -10.11 14.91 18.85
C PHE A 232 -10.56 16.21 19.52
N LEU A 233 -11.86 16.41 19.69
CA LEU A 233 -12.43 17.59 20.36
C LEU A 233 -11.94 17.70 21.80
N ALA A 234 -11.84 16.57 22.52
CA ALA A 234 -11.30 16.51 23.87
C ALA A 234 -9.83 16.96 23.94
N LEU A 235 -9.00 16.72 22.92
CA LEU A 235 -7.62 17.24 22.85
C LEU A 235 -7.57 18.77 22.82
N HIS A 236 -8.62 19.40 22.31
CA HIS A 236 -8.79 20.85 22.26
C HIS A 236 -9.61 21.41 23.43
N GLY A 237 -9.89 20.58 24.46
CA GLY A 237 -10.63 21.00 25.66
C GLY A 237 -12.15 21.07 25.47
N ILE A 238 -12.69 20.49 24.40
CA ILE A 238 -14.12 20.49 24.09
C ILE A 238 -14.71 19.15 24.54
N GLY A 239 -15.47 19.17 25.65
CA GLY A 239 -16.07 17.97 26.25
C GLY A 239 -17.49 17.67 25.76
N GLU A 240 -18.19 18.67 25.24
CA GLU A 240 -19.56 18.56 24.71
C GLU A 240 -19.67 19.42 23.45
N LEU A 241 -20.36 18.93 22.43
CA LEU A 241 -20.52 19.65 21.18
C LEU A 241 -21.73 20.58 21.26
N VAL A 242 -21.48 21.89 21.28
CA VAL A 242 -22.52 22.92 21.18
C VAL A 242 -22.54 23.50 19.77
N GLU A 243 -23.69 23.43 19.10
CA GLU A 243 -23.84 23.94 17.73
C GLU A 243 -23.50 25.44 17.67
N GLY A 244 -22.60 25.81 16.76
CA GLY A 244 -22.13 27.20 16.62
C GLY A 244 -20.98 27.61 17.55
N ASP A 245 -20.46 26.72 18.39
CA ASP A 245 -19.31 27.02 19.25
C ASP A 245 -18.06 27.39 18.42
N PRO A 246 -17.51 28.60 18.56
CA PRO A 246 -16.29 29.01 17.86
C PRO A 246 -15.07 28.14 18.19
N ALA A 247 -15.04 27.47 19.36
CA ALA A 247 -13.96 26.56 19.73
C ALA A 247 -13.85 25.37 18.77
N VAL A 248 -14.98 24.84 18.29
CA VAL A 248 -15.02 23.74 17.30
C VAL A 248 -14.41 24.17 15.97
N ALA A 249 -14.76 25.38 15.51
CA ALA A 249 -14.19 25.94 14.29
C ALA A 249 -12.67 26.14 14.42
N GLN A 250 -12.21 26.57 15.60
CA GLN A 250 -10.79 26.72 15.89
C GLN A 250 -10.06 25.37 15.94
N ALA A 251 -10.65 24.35 16.56
CA ALA A 251 -10.09 22.99 16.57
C ALA A 251 -9.96 22.44 15.14
N LEU A 252 -11.01 22.55 14.32
CA LEU A 252 -10.97 22.13 12.92
C LEU A 252 -9.89 22.90 12.12
N LEU A 253 -9.77 24.21 12.32
CA LEU A 253 -8.69 24.99 11.70
C LEU A 253 -7.32 24.43 12.08
N ARG A 254 -7.09 24.11 13.36
CA ARG A 254 -5.85 23.51 13.85
C ARG A 254 -5.58 22.13 13.25
N LEU A 255 -6.60 21.30 13.10
CA LEU A 255 -6.51 20.00 12.42
C LEU A 255 -6.01 20.15 10.98
N PHE A 256 -6.63 21.05 10.20
CA PHE A 256 -6.21 21.28 8.81
C PHE A 256 -4.84 21.96 8.70
N GLN A 257 -4.50 22.85 9.64
CA GLN A 257 -3.15 23.44 9.70
C GLN A 257 -2.09 22.38 10.00
N ALA A 258 -2.31 21.51 10.99
CA ALA A 258 -1.42 20.39 11.28
C ALA A 258 -1.24 19.48 10.05
N ARG A 259 -2.34 19.19 9.33
CA ARG A 259 -2.29 18.39 8.08
C ARG A 259 -1.50 19.08 6.97
N ARG A 260 -1.65 20.39 6.79
CA ARG A 260 -0.90 21.16 5.78
C ARG A 260 0.61 21.15 6.03
N LEU A 261 1.02 21.04 7.28
CA LEU A 261 2.41 21.05 7.73
C LEU A 261 3.03 19.63 7.71
N GLN A 262 2.44 18.68 6.97
CA GLN A 262 2.79 17.26 7.01
C GLN A 262 4.22 16.91 6.58
N GLU A 263 4.94 17.81 5.90
CA GLU A 263 6.35 17.57 5.51
C GLU A 263 7.24 17.22 6.71
N ASP A 264 6.89 17.70 7.92
CA ASP A 264 7.65 17.44 9.16
C ASP A 264 7.10 16.29 10.02
N ALA A 265 5.91 15.75 9.73
CA ALA A 265 5.17 14.89 10.66
C ALA A 265 5.94 13.60 11.02
N SER A 266 6.57 12.98 10.04
CA SER A 266 7.41 11.78 10.22
C SER A 266 8.66 12.07 11.05
N GLY A 267 9.31 13.22 10.82
CA GLY A 267 10.47 13.66 11.58
C GLY A 267 10.13 13.89 13.04
N LEU A 268 9.00 14.57 13.30
CA LEU A 268 8.50 14.84 14.65
C LEU A 268 8.15 13.55 15.40
N ALA A 269 7.42 12.63 14.76
CA ALA A 269 7.06 11.35 15.36
C ALA A 269 8.31 10.52 15.72
N LEU A 270 9.31 10.48 14.83
CA LEU A 270 10.59 9.80 15.09
C LEU A 270 11.36 10.45 16.25
N ALA A 271 11.41 11.78 16.32
CA ALA A 271 12.07 12.48 17.41
C ALA A 271 11.42 12.14 18.76
N VAL A 272 10.08 12.14 18.81
CA VAL A 272 9.30 11.75 20.00
C VAL A 272 9.53 10.28 20.38
N LEU A 273 9.55 9.35 19.41
CA LEU A 273 9.81 7.93 19.67
C LEU A 273 11.24 7.68 20.17
N ARG A 274 12.24 8.39 19.62
CA ARG A 274 13.63 8.32 20.12
C ARG A 274 13.75 8.89 21.52
N ALA A 275 13.07 10.00 21.80
CA ALA A 275 12.98 10.57 23.14
C ALA A 275 12.33 9.58 24.13
N LEU A 276 11.25 8.92 23.72
CA LEU A 276 10.62 7.86 24.51
C LEU A 276 11.61 6.73 24.80
N ALA A 277 12.37 6.24 23.82
CA ALA A 277 13.35 5.17 24.03
C ALA A 277 14.40 5.48 25.13
N ARG A 278 14.71 6.77 25.36
CA ARG A 278 15.62 7.23 26.44
C ARG A 278 14.91 7.51 27.77
N SER A 279 13.59 7.71 27.75
CA SER A 279 12.80 8.04 28.94
C SER A 279 12.80 6.89 29.96
N ARG A 280 12.86 7.24 31.25
CA ARG A 280 12.71 6.29 32.36
C ARG A 280 11.31 6.42 32.97
N PRO A 281 10.70 5.33 33.47
CA PRO A 281 9.49 5.46 34.28
C PRO A 281 9.82 6.30 35.52
N ALA A 282 9.08 7.39 35.75
CA ALA A 282 9.24 8.22 36.94
C ALA A 282 8.46 7.62 38.11
N ASP A 283 9.02 7.66 39.32
CA ASP A 283 8.40 7.10 40.54
C ASP A 283 7.14 7.86 41.03
N SER A 284 6.79 9.02 40.43
CA SER A 284 5.73 9.92 40.91
C SER A 284 4.62 10.29 39.91
N GLU A 285 4.70 9.85 38.65
CA GLU A 285 3.61 10.07 37.68
C GLU A 285 2.76 8.80 37.54
N ALA A 286 1.43 8.95 37.50
CA ALA A 286 0.50 7.91 37.08
C ALA A 286 0.74 7.60 35.60
N ALA A 287 1.77 6.80 35.30
CA ALA A 287 2.10 6.39 33.95
C ALA A 287 0.91 5.60 33.37
N PRO A 288 0.56 5.81 32.07
CA PRO A 288 -0.47 5.02 31.41
C PRO A 288 -0.18 3.52 31.57
N SER A 289 -1.22 2.70 31.68
CA SER A 289 -1.04 1.25 31.81
C SER A 289 -0.22 0.68 30.64
N ALA A 290 0.48 -0.43 30.85
CA ALA A 290 1.23 -1.09 29.77
C ALA A 290 0.34 -1.35 28.54
N LEU A 291 -0.94 -1.67 28.76
CA LEU A 291 -1.95 -1.85 27.72
C LEU A 291 -2.22 -0.55 26.95
N GLU A 292 -2.45 0.57 27.62
CA GLU A 292 -2.70 1.86 26.97
C GLU A 292 -1.53 2.30 26.09
N GLN A 293 -0.30 2.15 26.59
CA GLN A 293 0.90 2.47 25.83
C GLN A 293 1.02 1.60 24.59
N ARG A 294 0.74 0.31 24.75
CA ARG A 294 0.75 -0.66 23.65
C ARG A 294 -0.23 -0.25 22.56
N VAL A 295 -1.48 0.06 22.93
CA VAL A 295 -2.52 0.48 21.98
C VAL A 295 -2.10 1.74 21.21
N VAL A 296 -1.47 2.71 21.86
CA VAL A 296 -0.99 3.93 21.18
C VAL A 296 0.11 3.59 20.16
N PHE A 297 1.09 2.77 20.53
CA PHE A 297 2.18 2.37 19.63
C PHE A 297 1.68 1.50 18.47
N GLU A 298 0.78 0.56 18.71
CA GLU A 298 0.20 -0.30 17.67
C GLU A 298 -0.61 0.52 16.66
N LYS A 299 -1.44 1.47 17.15
CA LYS A 299 -2.17 2.39 16.27
C LYS A 299 -1.21 3.26 15.48
N LEU A 300 -0.25 3.92 16.14
CA LEU A 300 0.75 4.74 15.46
C LEU A 300 1.48 3.95 14.38
N ALA A 301 1.89 2.71 14.66
CA ALA A 301 2.56 1.87 13.70
C ALA A 301 1.65 1.51 12.53
N SER A 302 0.40 1.15 12.79
CA SER A 302 -0.60 0.86 11.76
C SER A 302 -0.84 2.08 10.84
N GLU A 303 -1.09 3.26 11.42
CA GLU A 303 -1.30 4.49 10.65
C GLU A 303 -0.04 4.88 9.85
N ALA A 304 1.14 4.73 10.44
CA ALA A 304 2.41 5.02 9.78
C ALA A 304 2.67 4.06 8.61
N VAL A 305 2.35 2.78 8.75
CA VAL A 305 2.41 1.81 7.66
C VAL A 305 1.48 2.20 6.51
N GLN A 306 0.24 2.62 6.79
CA GLN A 306 -0.72 3.04 5.77
C GLN A 306 -0.24 4.25 4.97
N ARG A 307 0.52 5.16 5.59
CA ARG A 307 1.15 6.31 4.92
C ARG A 307 2.48 6.00 4.24
N GLY A 308 3.01 4.78 4.36
CA GLY A 308 4.36 4.43 3.90
C GLY A 308 5.49 4.97 4.79
N ASP A 309 5.18 5.47 5.99
CA ASP A 309 6.14 6.00 6.96
C ASP A 309 6.68 4.90 7.89
N LEU A 310 7.42 3.99 7.30
CA LEU A 310 7.78 2.74 7.96
C LEU A 310 8.87 2.91 9.02
N LYS A 311 9.62 4.03 8.99
CA LYS A 311 10.59 4.34 10.05
C LYS A 311 9.86 4.56 11.38
N VAL A 312 8.74 5.30 11.35
CA VAL A 312 7.89 5.53 12.53
C VAL A 312 7.28 4.20 12.99
N ALA A 313 6.77 3.39 12.05
CA ALA A 313 6.19 2.10 12.37
C ALA A 313 7.19 1.14 13.06
N THR A 314 8.38 0.98 12.48
CA THR A 314 9.44 0.14 13.05
C THR A 314 9.86 0.66 14.43
N ALA A 315 10.03 1.97 14.59
CA ALA A 315 10.40 2.55 15.88
C ALA A 315 9.34 2.31 16.96
N ALA A 316 8.04 2.42 16.63
CA ALA A 316 6.95 2.12 17.54
C ALA A 316 6.91 0.63 17.94
N TRP A 317 7.06 -0.29 16.98
CA TRP A 317 7.13 -1.73 17.25
C TRP A 317 8.34 -2.13 18.10
N ASN A 318 9.50 -1.52 17.85
CA ASN A 318 10.70 -1.74 18.65
C ASN A 318 10.47 -1.32 20.12
N LEU A 319 9.79 -0.19 20.37
CA LEU A 319 9.45 0.21 21.73
C LEU A 319 8.52 -0.80 22.42
N ILE A 320 7.48 -1.30 21.73
CA ILE A 320 6.63 -2.38 22.28
C ILE A 320 7.49 -3.58 22.68
N TYR A 321 8.42 -3.97 21.81
CA TYR A 321 9.31 -5.09 22.09
C TYR A 321 10.22 -4.83 23.30
N TYR A 322 11.05 -3.77 23.27
CA TYR A 322 12.03 -3.51 24.33
C TYR A 322 11.38 -3.24 25.68
N TRP A 323 10.20 -2.61 25.72
CA TRP A 323 9.54 -2.22 26.97
C TRP A 323 8.59 -3.27 27.53
N GLN A 324 7.99 -4.11 26.69
CA GLN A 324 6.93 -5.02 27.12
C GLN A 324 7.28 -6.48 26.80
N ASP A 325 7.56 -6.80 25.53
CA ASP A 325 7.69 -8.19 25.12
C ASP A 325 9.06 -8.80 25.53
N GLN A 326 10.15 -8.05 25.45
CA GLN A 326 11.49 -8.50 25.84
C GLN A 326 11.62 -8.75 27.35
N PRO A 327 11.19 -7.85 28.25
CA PRO A 327 11.27 -8.12 29.68
C PRO A 327 10.39 -9.31 30.09
N ALA A 328 9.18 -9.42 29.52
CA ALA A 328 8.29 -10.57 29.74
C ALA A 328 8.95 -11.87 29.27
N TRP A 329 9.58 -11.87 28.09
CA TRP A 329 10.33 -13.02 27.58
C TRP A 329 11.58 -13.34 28.42
N GLN A 330 12.35 -12.35 28.86
CA GLN A 330 13.51 -12.58 29.73
C GLN A 330 13.08 -13.23 31.04
N ALA A 331 11.96 -12.80 31.61
CA ALA A 331 11.36 -13.43 32.77
C ALA A 331 10.91 -14.88 32.46
N ASP A 332 10.28 -15.11 31.31
CA ASP A 332 9.88 -16.45 30.87
C ASP A 332 11.08 -17.36 30.57
N MET A 333 12.18 -16.84 30.03
CA MET A 333 13.42 -17.60 29.80
C MET A 333 14.14 -17.89 31.10
N ALA A 334 14.15 -16.96 32.07
CA ALA A 334 14.68 -17.24 33.39
C ALA A 334 13.89 -18.38 34.08
N LYS A 335 12.56 -18.37 33.94
CA LYS A 335 11.70 -19.48 34.39
C LYS A 335 12.00 -20.77 33.62
N ALA A 336 12.09 -20.73 32.29
CA ALA A 336 12.35 -21.88 31.44
C ALA A 336 13.75 -22.46 31.66
N ALA A 337 14.75 -21.64 31.96
CA ALA A 337 16.09 -22.07 32.36
C ALA A 337 16.06 -22.77 33.72
N THR A 338 15.33 -22.22 34.69
CA THR A 338 15.09 -22.86 35.98
C THR A 338 14.36 -24.21 35.81
N GLU A 339 13.37 -24.26 34.93
CA GLU A 339 12.64 -25.48 34.59
C GLU A 339 13.52 -26.49 33.83
N ALA A 340 14.38 -26.04 32.92
CA ALA A 340 15.35 -26.88 32.24
C ALA A 340 16.30 -27.53 33.25
N ASP A 341 16.79 -26.78 34.23
CA ASP A 341 17.63 -27.30 35.31
C ASP A 341 16.88 -28.36 36.15
N GLN A 342 15.61 -28.12 36.48
CA GLN A 342 14.77 -29.10 37.18
C GLN A 342 14.54 -30.37 36.35
N ARG A 343 14.23 -30.24 35.06
CA ARG A 343 14.00 -31.37 34.15
C ARG A 343 15.29 -32.16 33.91
N TRP A 344 16.45 -31.50 33.84
CA TRP A 344 17.76 -32.16 33.80
C TRP A 344 18.04 -32.95 35.07
N ASN A 345 17.75 -32.39 36.25
CA ASN A 345 17.90 -33.11 37.53
C ASN A 345 16.96 -34.32 37.60
N HIS A 346 15.73 -34.19 37.09
CA HIS A 346 14.79 -35.30 37.00
C HIS A 346 15.27 -36.40 36.04
N LEU A 347 15.83 -36.03 34.88
CA LEU A 347 16.43 -36.97 33.95
C LEU A 347 17.60 -37.74 34.57
N ALA A 348 18.44 -37.07 35.36
CA ALA A 348 19.56 -37.69 36.09
C ALA A 348 19.09 -38.64 37.20
N ALA A 349 17.89 -38.42 37.77
CA ALA A 349 17.30 -39.26 38.81
C ALA A 349 16.36 -40.36 38.29
N ALA A 350 16.09 -40.41 36.98
CA ALA A 350 15.16 -41.36 36.38
C ALA A 350 15.67 -42.81 36.48
N GLY A 351 14.92 -43.67 37.17
CA GLY A 351 15.30 -45.07 37.42
C GLY A 351 14.82 -46.05 36.35
N THR A 352 13.82 -45.67 35.55
CA THR A 352 13.24 -46.53 34.50
C THR A 352 13.34 -45.89 33.09
N LEU A 353 13.35 -46.74 32.06
CA LEU A 353 13.39 -46.29 30.65
C LEU A 353 12.19 -45.39 30.27
N LYS A 354 11.02 -45.65 30.86
CA LYS A 354 9.79 -44.87 30.59
C LYS A 354 9.85 -43.47 31.22
N GLU A 355 10.35 -43.34 32.45
CA GLU A 355 10.56 -42.05 33.11
C GLU A 355 11.63 -41.24 32.40
N ARG A 356 12.71 -41.89 31.97
CA ARG A 356 13.78 -41.25 31.19
C ARG A 356 13.26 -40.71 29.87
N ALA A 357 12.52 -41.51 29.09
CA ALA A 357 11.91 -41.07 27.84
C ALA A 357 10.93 -39.90 28.03
N ALA A 358 10.11 -39.92 29.09
CA ALA A 358 9.19 -38.81 29.39
C ALA A 358 9.93 -37.52 29.77
N ALA A 359 11.02 -37.63 30.54
CA ALA A 359 11.88 -36.50 30.90
C ALA A 359 12.63 -35.92 29.68
N GLU A 360 13.09 -36.77 28.76
CA GLU A 360 13.69 -36.35 27.48
C GLU A 360 12.67 -35.61 26.60
N ILE A 361 11.47 -36.14 26.44
CA ILE A 361 10.38 -35.46 25.70
C ILE A 361 10.05 -34.11 26.32
N ALA A 362 9.95 -34.05 27.65
CA ALA A 362 9.72 -32.80 28.36
C ALA A 362 10.89 -31.81 28.12
N LEU A 363 12.14 -32.25 28.19
CA LEU A 363 13.28 -31.38 27.93
C LEU A 363 13.30 -30.85 26.48
N GLN A 364 12.94 -31.69 25.51
CA GLN A 364 12.79 -31.31 24.10
C GLN A 364 11.63 -30.35 23.83
N ALA A 365 10.65 -30.27 24.75
CA ALA A 365 9.54 -29.33 24.68
C ALA A 365 9.89 -27.91 25.17
N LEU A 366 11.05 -27.73 25.84
CA LEU A 366 11.51 -26.40 26.27
C LEU A 366 12.14 -25.60 25.11
N PRO A 367 12.17 -24.25 25.20
CA PRO A 367 12.83 -23.41 24.21
C PRO A 367 14.31 -23.78 24.00
N LEU A 368 14.77 -23.83 22.74
CA LEU A 368 16.15 -24.23 22.40
C LEU A 368 17.20 -23.40 23.16
N GLY A 369 16.99 -22.10 23.33
CA GLY A 369 17.89 -21.23 24.10
C GLY A 369 17.97 -21.58 25.59
N ALA A 370 16.90 -22.11 26.19
CA ALA A 370 16.93 -22.60 27.58
C ALA A 370 17.71 -23.92 27.68
N VAL A 371 17.54 -24.81 26.70
CA VAL A 371 18.31 -26.05 26.60
C VAL A 371 19.79 -25.74 26.37
N VAL A 372 20.12 -24.86 25.43
CA VAL A 372 21.49 -24.43 25.08
C VAL A 372 22.14 -23.58 26.18
N GLY A 373 21.41 -22.73 26.89
CA GLY A 373 21.91 -22.02 28.06
C GLY A 373 22.31 -22.97 29.19
N ALA A 374 21.53 -24.05 29.39
CA ALA A 374 21.91 -25.14 30.29
C ALA A 374 23.13 -25.94 29.80
N LEU A 375 23.40 -25.98 28.48
CA LEU A 375 24.61 -26.57 27.89
C LEU A 375 25.86 -25.73 28.20
N ALA A 376 25.76 -24.40 28.11
CA ALA A 376 26.87 -23.51 28.41
C ALA A 376 27.39 -23.72 29.84
N GLY A 377 26.49 -23.90 30.82
CA GLY A 377 26.86 -24.21 32.20
C GLY A 377 27.58 -25.56 32.39
N ALA A 378 27.38 -26.53 31.49
CA ALA A 378 28.06 -27.83 31.50
C ALA A 378 29.43 -27.81 30.78
N LEU A 379 29.69 -26.78 29.97
CA LEU A 379 30.91 -26.59 29.17
C LEU A 379 31.96 -25.67 29.82
N VAL A 380 31.63 -25.01 30.95
CA VAL A 380 32.59 -24.17 31.70
C VAL A 380 33.54 -25.06 32.52
N LEU A 381 34.79 -25.15 32.09
CA LEU A 381 35.90 -25.59 32.95
C LEU A 381 36.27 -24.43 33.92
N PRO A 382 36.59 -24.71 35.19
CA PRO A 382 37.13 -23.68 36.08
C PRO A 382 38.49 -23.21 35.54
N VAL A 383 38.57 -21.92 35.19
CA VAL A 383 39.84 -21.22 34.99
C VAL A 383 40.30 -20.80 36.38
N ASP A 384 41.44 -21.34 36.79
CA ASP A 384 42.14 -21.12 38.07
C ASP A 384 41.53 -21.79 39.30
N GLY A 385 42.38 -22.57 40.00
CA GLY A 385 42.04 -23.46 41.11
C GLY A 385 41.64 -22.79 42.43
N ALA A 386 40.64 -21.89 42.41
CA ALA A 386 40.06 -21.34 43.63
C ALA A 386 38.54 -21.60 43.69
N SER A 387 38.14 -22.33 44.73
CA SER A 387 36.78 -22.71 45.14
C SER A 387 36.02 -23.67 44.21
N ALA A 388 36.09 -24.96 44.57
CA ALA A 388 35.18 -26.01 44.12
C ALA A 388 33.75 -25.76 44.65
N GLY A 389 33.02 -24.85 44.01
CA GLY A 389 31.57 -24.69 44.15
C GLY A 389 30.86 -25.53 43.09
N ARG A 390 30.43 -26.75 43.45
CA ARG A 390 29.55 -27.67 42.70
C ARG A 390 29.69 -27.61 41.17
N ALA A 391 30.65 -28.36 40.62
CA ALA A 391 30.58 -28.82 39.24
C ALA A 391 29.21 -29.46 38.99
N SER A 392 28.44 -28.97 38.01
CA SER A 392 27.16 -29.57 37.66
C SER A 392 27.43 -30.96 37.08
N GLY A 393 27.20 -32.02 37.86
CA GLY A 393 27.32 -33.42 37.46
C GLY A 393 26.26 -33.83 36.42
N ARG A 394 26.25 -33.18 35.26
CA ARG A 394 25.34 -33.44 34.14
C ARG A 394 25.95 -34.48 33.22
N ASP A 395 25.12 -35.41 32.75
CA ASP A 395 25.49 -36.44 31.78
C ASP A 395 25.83 -35.78 30.43
N ALA A 396 27.13 -35.64 30.16
CA ALA A 396 27.67 -35.00 28.97
C ALA A 396 27.26 -35.73 27.66
N ALA A 397 27.06 -37.05 27.71
CA ALA A 397 26.55 -37.82 26.59
C ALA A 397 25.05 -37.57 26.35
N GLY A 398 24.26 -37.51 27.42
CA GLY A 398 22.83 -37.16 27.37
C GLY A 398 22.59 -35.74 26.84
N VAL A 399 23.45 -34.80 27.22
CA VAL A 399 23.49 -33.43 26.69
C VAL A 399 23.67 -33.41 25.17
N LEU A 400 24.70 -34.11 24.66
CA LEU A 400 24.99 -34.18 23.23
C LEU A 400 23.84 -34.83 22.46
N ARG A 401 23.23 -35.88 23.01
CA ARG A 401 22.05 -36.54 22.43
C ARG A 401 20.88 -35.57 22.25
N GLN A 402 20.52 -34.81 23.28
CA GLN A 402 19.38 -33.89 23.20
C GLN A 402 19.61 -32.77 22.19
N LEU A 403 20.85 -32.29 22.07
CA LEU A 403 21.20 -31.29 21.07
C LEU A 403 21.08 -31.84 19.64
N LEU A 404 21.66 -33.01 19.38
CA LEU A 404 21.63 -33.64 18.06
C LEU A 404 20.19 -34.02 17.66
N ALA A 405 19.40 -34.57 18.60
CA ALA A 405 17.99 -34.87 18.38
C ALA A 405 17.21 -33.63 17.94
N ARG A 406 17.54 -32.46 18.51
CA ARG A 406 16.88 -31.19 18.19
C ARG A 406 17.34 -30.56 16.87
N ILE A 407 18.61 -30.75 16.49
CA ILE A 407 19.17 -30.26 15.22
C ILE A 407 18.68 -31.08 14.04
N TYR A 408 18.68 -32.41 14.17
CA TYR A 408 18.34 -33.36 13.10
C TYR A 408 16.87 -33.81 13.11
N GLU A 409 16.12 -33.48 14.17
CA GLU A 409 14.74 -33.95 14.38
C GLU A 409 14.59 -35.48 14.34
N VAL A 410 15.59 -36.19 14.84
CA VAL A 410 15.61 -37.66 14.92
C VAL A 410 15.46 -38.12 16.37
N SER A 411 14.76 -39.22 16.56
CA SER A 411 14.61 -39.88 17.86
C SER A 411 15.62 -41.01 18.08
N GLU A 412 16.19 -41.57 17.00
CA GLU A 412 17.14 -42.68 17.06
C GLU A 412 18.59 -42.16 17.05
N ILE A 413 19.20 -42.14 18.24
CA ILE A 413 20.60 -41.76 18.45
C ILE A 413 21.26 -42.82 19.32
N GLU A 414 22.43 -43.30 18.90
CA GLU A 414 23.17 -44.39 19.52
C GLU A 414 24.38 -43.86 20.30
N ASP A 415 24.53 -44.29 21.55
CA ASP A 415 25.73 -44.04 22.33
C ASP A 415 26.90 -44.87 21.78
N ILE A 416 28.02 -44.23 21.46
CA ILE A 416 29.25 -44.92 21.07
C ILE A 416 30.37 -44.62 22.06
N ALA A 417 31.42 -45.46 22.05
CA ALA A 417 32.54 -45.31 22.97
C ALA A 417 33.14 -43.90 22.91
N ALA A 418 33.41 -43.31 24.07
CA ALA A 418 34.00 -41.98 24.16
C ALA A 418 35.35 -41.93 23.44
N LEU A 419 35.55 -40.90 22.62
CA LEU A 419 36.81 -40.71 21.89
C LEU A 419 37.94 -40.46 22.90
N GLN A 420 39.03 -41.24 22.75
CA GLN A 420 40.16 -41.25 23.69
C GLN A 420 39.75 -41.47 25.17
N GLY A 421 38.57 -42.05 25.43
CA GLY A 421 38.03 -42.23 26.79
C GLY A 421 37.64 -40.94 27.52
N ARG A 422 37.62 -39.79 26.83
CA ARG A 422 37.44 -38.46 27.43
C ARG A 422 36.31 -37.64 26.80
N HIS A 423 36.06 -37.79 25.50
CA HIS A 423 35.08 -36.99 24.76
C HIS A 423 33.83 -37.83 24.44
N PRO A 424 32.65 -37.48 24.98
CA PRO A 424 31.41 -38.17 24.66
C PRO A 424 31.07 -38.10 23.16
N CYS A 425 30.64 -39.23 22.62
CA CYS A 425 30.32 -39.39 21.21
C CYS A 425 28.92 -40.00 21.03
N GLN A 426 28.18 -39.49 20.07
CA GLN A 426 26.85 -39.96 19.68
C GLN A 426 26.82 -40.22 18.18
N ARG A 427 26.20 -41.32 17.76
CA ARG A 427 26.00 -41.66 16.35
C ARG A 427 24.54 -41.55 15.97
N LEU A 428 24.25 -40.91 14.84
CA LEU A 428 22.90 -40.86 14.27
C LEU A 428 22.93 -41.03 12.76
N ARG A 429 21.76 -41.33 12.20
CA ARG A 429 21.55 -41.39 10.75
C ARG A 429 20.69 -40.21 10.32
N ALA A 430 21.27 -39.31 9.52
CA ALA A 430 20.56 -38.14 9.01
C ALA A 430 19.65 -38.51 7.82
N ALA A 431 18.78 -37.56 7.44
CA ALA A 431 17.98 -37.69 6.23
C ALA A 431 18.88 -37.95 5.00
N GLY A 432 18.54 -38.94 4.19
CA GLY A 432 19.38 -39.40 3.08
C GLY A 432 20.34 -40.55 3.42
N GLY A 433 20.33 -41.05 4.66
CA GLY A 433 21.08 -42.25 5.06
C GLY A 433 22.53 -42.02 5.45
N VAL A 434 22.98 -40.76 5.47
CA VAL A 434 24.34 -40.34 5.87
C VAL A 434 24.54 -40.57 7.37
N GLN A 435 25.66 -41.17 7.75
CA GLN A 435 26.03 -41.28 9.16
C GLN A 435 26.66 -39.98 9.66
N VAL A 436 26.20 -39.52 10.82
CA VAL A 436 26.74 -38.35 11.52
C VAL A 436 27.22 -38.78 12.89
N ILE A 437 28.42 -38.36 13.25
CA ILE A 437 29.00 -38.54 14.57
C ILE A 437 29.12 -37.17 15.24
N GLY A 438 28.36 -36.98 16.31
CA GLY A 438 28.51 -35.80 17.16
C GLY A 438 29.53 -36.06 18.27
N VAL A 439 30.40 -35.10 18.53
CA VAL A 439 31.44 -35.17 19.55
C VAL A 439 31.38 -33.93 20.44
N LEU A 440 31.38 -34.13 21.76
CA LEU A 440 31.45 -33.05 22.74
C LEU A 440 32.89 -32.86 23.25
N LEU A 441 33.49 -31.71 22.95
CA LEU A 441 34.86 -31.41 23.35
C LEU A 441 34.87 -30.63 24.67
N SER A 442 35.15 -31.37 25.74
CA SER A 442 35.19 -30.91 27.13
C SER A 442 36.50 -30.22 27.55
N SER A 443 37.53 -30.22 26.70
CA SER A 443 38.83 -29.56 26.92
C SER A 443 39.40 -29.05 25.59
N PRO A 444 40.30 -28.04 25.59
CA PRO A 444 41.00 -27.63 24.37
C PRO A 444 41.76 -28.82 23.77
N CYS A 445 41.54 -29.08 22.47
CA CYS A 445 42.16 -30.17 21.73
C CYS A 445 42.40 -29.74 20.27
N ASP A 446 43.34 -30.41 19.61
CA ASP A 446 43.57 -30.22 18.18
C ASP A 446 42.41 -30.85 17.39
N LEU A 447 41.67 -30.00 16.68
CA LEU A 447 40.51 -30.42 15.90
C LEU A 447 40.91 -31.37 14.75
N ALA A 448 42.12 -31.25 14.21
CA ALA A 448 42.63 -32.17 13.19
C ALA A 448 42.84 -33.57 13.78
N GLU A 449 43.35 -33.68 15.00
CA GLU A 449 43.53 -34.97 15.68
C GLU A 449 42.18 -35.64 15.97
N ILE A 450 41.21 -34.89 16.50
CA ILE A 450 39.85 -35.40 16.76
C ILE A 450 39.21 -35.93 15.48
N LEU A 451 39.31 -35.16 14.41
CA LEU A 451 38.76 -35.53 13.11
C LEU A 451 39.43 -36.81 12.55
N ALA A 452 40.75 -36.96 12.67
CA ALA A 452 41.48 -38.16 12.18
C ALA A 452 41.04 -39.47 12.87
N LEU A 453 40.53 -39.38 14.09
CA LEU A 453 40.08 -40.54 14.87
C LEU A 453 38.63 -40.96 14.56
N LEU A 454 37.88 -40.13 13.82
CA LEU A 454 36.53 -40.44 13.39
C LEU A 454 36.52 -41.25 12.08
N PRO A 455 35.55 -42.16 11.89
CA PRO A 455 35.34 -42.85 10.61
C PRO A 455 35.29 -41.87 9.43
N ALA A 456 36.08 -42.16 8.38
CA ALA A 456 36.20 -41.30 7.20
C ALA A 456 34.88 -41.18 6.40
N ASP A 457 34.03 -42.19 6.44
CA ASP A 457 32.73 -42.25 5.77
C ASP A 457 31.60 -41.53 6.53
N ALA A 458 31.87 -41.03 7.74
CA ALA A 458 30.90 -40.30 8.56
C ALA A 458 31.13 -38.78 8.51
N GLU A 459 30.02 -38.02 8.54
CA GLU A 459 30.08 -36.59 8.82
C GLU A 459 30.28 -36.34 10.31
N ALA A 460 30.87 -35.20 10.68
CA ALA A 460 31.19 -34.89 12.07
C ALA A 460 30.57 -33.55 12.54
N ASP A 461 29.92 -33.56 13.71
CA ASP A 461 29.45 -32.36 14.40
C ASP A 461 30.20 -32.21 15.73
N LEU A 462 31.07 -31.21 15.81
CA LEU A 462 31.94 -30.98 16.97
C LEU A 462 31.36 -29.84 17.82
N LEU A 463 30.95 -30.14 19.06
CA LEU A 463 30.48 -29.13 20.01
C LEU A 463 31.65 -28.64 20.87
N LEU A 464 31.94 -27.34 20.76
CA LEU A 464 33.10 -26.66 21.34
C LEU A 464 32.70 -25.73 22.48
N ALA A 465 33.55 -25.63 23.50
CA ALA A 465 33.40 -24.69 24.61
C ALA A 465 33.79 -23.24 24.26
N HIS A 466 34.51 -23.03 23.15
CA HIS A 466 35.02 -21.73 22.72
C HIS A 466 34.96 -21.58 21.20
N VAL A 467 35.13 -20.34 20.72
CA VAL A 467 35.15 -20.02 19.29
C VAL A 467 36.35 -20.71 18.62
N PRO A 468 36.17 -21.49 17.55
CA PRO A 468 37.28 -22.11 16.84
C PRO A 468 38.15 -21.06 16.14
N ALA A 469 39.48 -21.19 16.24
CA ALA A 469 40.41 -20.37 15.47
C ALA A 469 40.35 -20.78 13.98
N THR A 470 40.31 -19.81 13.06
CA THR A 470 40.16 -20.06 11.61
C THR A 470 41.34 -20.74 10.95
N ASP A 471 42.53 -20.63 11.54
CA ASP A 471 43.79 -20.97 10.88
C ASP A 471 44.34 -22.35 11.31
N ALA A 472 43.57 -23.11 12.11
CA ALA A 472 44.04 -24.29 12.85
C ALA A 472 43.61 -25.64 12.23
N PHE A 473 43.46 -25.73 10.91
CA PHE A 473 42.90 -26.94 10.26
C PHE A 473 43.84 -27.56 9.23
N ASP A 474 44.22 -28.82 9.45
CA ASP A 474 44.90 -29.63 8.42
C ASP A 474 43.89 -30.04 7.34
N THR A 475 44.14 -29.57 6.11
CA THR A 475 43.35 -29.89 4.93
C THR A 475 43.35 -31.38 4.58
N ALA A 476 44.43 -32.12 4.83
CA ALA A 476 44.54 -33.53 4.44
C ALA A 476 43.60 -34.44 5.24
N VAL A 477 43.51 -34.23 6.56
CA VAL A 477 42.61 -34.97 7.45
C VAL A 477 41.14 -34.58 7.24
N SER A 478 40.90 -33.33 6.85
CA SER A 478 39.56 -32.82 6.60
C SER A 478 38.93 -33.38 5.32
N LEU A 479 39.74 -33.69 4.30
CA LEU A 479 39.31 -34.24 3.00
C LEU A 479 38.78 -35.67 3.04
N GLN A 480 39.05 -36.40 4.13
CA GLN A 480 38.65 -37.80 4.27
C GLN A 480 37.13 -37.97 4.39
N ARG A 481 36.39 -36.91 4.76
CA ARG A 481 34.93 -36.92 4.95
C ARG A 481 34.21 -35.91 4.07
N SER A 482 32.90 -36.10 3.87
CA SER A 482 32.07 -35.20 3.04
C SER A 482 31.83 -33.83 3.69
N ARG A 483 31.61 -33.80 5.01
CA ARG A 483 31.29 -32.58 5.79
C ARG A 483 31.74 -32.72 7.24
N TRP A 484 32.11 -31.60 7.84
CA TRP A 484 32.08 -31.46 9.30
C TRP A 484 31.60 -30.07 9.73
N THR A 485 31.16 -29.92 10.97
CA THR A 485 30.60 -28.66 11.50
C THR A 485 31.03 -28.43 12.94
N ALA A 486 31.53 -27.23 13.22
CA ALA A 486 31.81 -26.76 14.57
C ALA A 486 30.60 -26.00 15.11
N LEU A 487 30.16 -26.39 16.30
CA LEU A 487 29.07 -25.77 17.07
C LEU A 487 29.64 -25.17 18.34
N TRP A 488 29.19 -23.98 18.74
CA TRP A 488 29.52 -23.40 20.05
C TRP A 488 28.39 -22.48 20.54
N VAL A 489 28.45 -22.07 21.80
CA VAL A 489 27.46 -21.17 22.40
C VAL A 489 28.07 -19.80 22.64
N GLU A 490 27.40 -18.75 22.19
CA GLU A 490 27.82 -17.36 22.35
C GLU A 490 26.60 -16.49 22.69
N GLY A 491 26.64 -15.77 23.80
CA GLY A 491 25.52 -14.89 24.21
C GLY A 491 24.18 -15.61 24.42
N GLY A 492 24.20 -16.92 24.72
CA GLY A 492 23.00 -17.76 24.86
C GLY A 492 22.41 -18.28 23.55
N GLU A 493 23.05 -18.01 22.40
CA GLU A 493 22.70 -18.55 21.10
C GLU A 493 23.70 -19.61 20.63
N MET A 494 23.23 -20.61 19.88
CA MET A 494 24.10 -21.57 19.23
C MET A 494 24.62 -21.01 17.90
N ARG A 495 25.94 -21.03 17.73
CA ARG A 495 26.64 -20.66 16.51
C ARG A 495 27.16 -21.90 15.79
N ALA A 496 27.29 -21.81 14.47
CA ALA A 496 27.77 -22.90 13.63
C ALA A 496 28.72 -22.39 12.54
N ARG A 497 29.78 -23.16 12.25
CA ARG A 497 30.57 -23.06 11.01
C ARG A 497 30.74 -24.44 10.42
N SER A 498 30.57 -24.54 9.11
CA SER A 498 30.52 -25.82 8.41
C SER A 498 31.49 -25.83 7.25
N TRP A 499 32.16 -26.95 7.06
CA TRP A 499 33.04 -27.20 5.93
C TRP A 499 32.50 -28.39 5.15
N ALA A 500 32.53 -28.31 3.82
CA ALA A 500 32.13 -29.40 2.93
C ALA A 500 33.18 -29.63 1.84
N ARG A 501 33.30 -30.87 1.38
CA ARG A 501 34.27 -31.25 0.35
C ARG A 501 33.84 -30.70 -1.02
N SER A 502 34.74 -29.97 -1.69
CA SER A 502 34.53 -29.42 -3.03
C SER A 502 35.71 -29.80 -3.92
N GLY A 503 35.63 -30.94 -4.61
CA GLY A 503 36.77 -31.51 -5.33
C GLY A 503 37.84 -31.99 -4.36
N ASP A 504 39.08 -31.56 -4.57
CA ASP A 504 40.25 -31.92 -3.76
C ASP A 504 40.54 -30.93 -2.61
N VAL A 505 39.59 -30.04 -2.31
CA VAL A 505 39.70 -29.08 -1.20
C VAL A 505 38.51 -29.15 -0.26
N MET A 506 38.77 -28.88 1.02
CA MET A 506 37.72 -28.70 2.02
C MET A 506 37.35 -27.22 2.09
N ALA A 507 36.15 -26.87 1.65
CA ALA A 507 35.72 -25.48 1.53
C ALA A 507 34.74 -25.10 2.66
N GLU A 508 35.04 -24.00 3.36
CA GLU A 508 34.11 -23.41 4.33
C GLU A 508 32.83 -22.95 3.62
N GLN A 509 31.68 -23.30 4.20
CA GLN A 509 30.35 -22.95 3.71
C GLN A 509 29.97 -21.57 4.25
N THR A 510 30.55 -20.51 3.70
CA THR A 510 30.38 -19.13 4.21
C THR A 510 28.93 -18.64 4.24
N MET A 511 28.11 -19.13 3.31
CA MET A 511 26.66 -18.84 3.27
C MET A 511 25.92 -19.40 4.48
N LEU A 512 26.47 -20.42 5.15
CA LEU A 512 25.91 -21.06 6.34
C LEU A 512 26.52 -20.55 7.66
N HIS A 513 27.33 -19.47 7.68
CA HIS A 513 27.85 -18.96 8.95
C HIS A 513 26.72 -18.65 9.95
N GLY A 514 26.78 -19.24 11.14
CA GLY A 514 25.76 -19.13 12.18
C GLY A 514 24.53 -20.03 11.97
N VAL A 515 24.50 -20.89 10.94
CA VAL A 515 23.37 -21.78 10.62
C VAL A 515 23.87 -23.21 10.42
N HIS A 516 23.31 -24.17 11.15
CA HIS A 516 23.67 -25.58 10.97
C HIS A 516 23.11 -26.15 9.65
N PRO A 517 23.86 -26.98 8.87
CA PRO A 517 23.41 -27.50 7.58
C PRO A 517 22.14 -28.35 7.62
N ALA A 518 21.86 -29.01 8.75
CA ALA A 518 20.64 -29.79 8.94
C ALA A 518 19.38 -28.94 9.16
N ARG A 519 19.51 -27.63 9.42
CA ARG A 519 18.40 -26.75 9.79
C ARG A 519 17.58 -26.33 8.55
N PRO A 520 16.27 -26.02 8.69
CA PRO A 520 15.41 -25.65 7.56
C PRO A 520 15.90 -24.45 6.75
N VAL A 521 16.54 -23.47 7.40
CA VAL A 521 17.11 -22.30 6.71
C VAL A 521 18.19 -22.73 5.71
N ALA A 522 19.08 -23.66 6.07
CA ALA A 522 20.11 -24.16 5.17
C ALA A 522 19.50 -24.88 3.94
N GLN A 523 18.44 -25.66 4.16
CA GLN A 523 17.70 -26.32 3.07
C GLN A 523 17.03 -25.31 2.14
N GLU A 524 16.49 -24.21 2.66
CA GLU A 524 15.88 -23.16 1.85
C GLU A 524 16.91 -22.39 1.01
N ILE A 525 18.12 -22.17 1.52
CA ILE A 525 19.23 -21.57 0.77
C ILE A 525 19.54 -22.41 -0.47
N ALA A 526 19.62 -23.74 -0.31
CA ALA A 526 19.94 -24.66 -1.41
C ALA A 526 18.93 -24.59 -2.58
N ARG A 527 17.69 -24.15 -2.34
CA ARG A 527 16.69 -23.99 -3.40
C ARG A 527 17.00 -22.85 -4.36
N PHE A 528 17.88 -21.92 -4.00
CA PHE A 528 18.30 -20.81 -4.86
C PHE A 528 19.54 -21.13 -5.70
N ALA A 529 19.81 -22.41 -5.98
CA ALA A 529 20.97 -22.85 -6.76
C ALA A 529 21.09 -22.22 -8.18
N HIS A 530 20.00 -21.70 -8.76
CA HIS A 530 20.02 -20.99 -10.04
C HIS A 530 20.52 -19.53 -9.94
N PHE A 531 20.78 -19.02 -8.74
CA PHE A 531 21.18 -17.64 -8.49
C PHE A 531 22.60 -17.58 -7.93
N LYS A 532 23.32 -16.51 -8.28
CA LYS A 532 24.53 -16.12 -7.55
C LYS A 532 24.11 -15.47 -6.23
N LEU A 533 24.49 -16.09 -5.12
CA LEU A 533 24.14 -15.62 -3.78
C LEU A 533 25.24 -14.75 -3.19
N GLU A 534 24.85 -13.68 -2.50
CA GLU A 534 25.69 -12.81 -1.70
C GLU A 534 25.02 -12.62 -0.33
N ARG A 535 25.79 -12.74 0.76
CA ARG A 535 25.27 -12.52 2.11
C ARG A 535 25.39 -11.05 2.49
N LEU A 536 24.30 -10.47 2.98
CA LEU A 536 24.25 -9.09 3.44
C LEU A 536 24.21 -9.01 4.97
N ALA A 537 24.58 -7.85 5.51
CA ALA A 537 24.45 -7.57 6.94
C ALA A 537 22.96 -7.59 7.34
N ALA A 538 22.66 -8.26 8.45
CA ALA A 538 21.32 -8.38 9.00
C ALA A 538 21.35 -8.34 10.53
N PRO A 539 20.25 -7.96 11.19
CA PRO A 539 20.11 -8.12 12.64
C PRO A 539 20.34 -9.57 13.08
N ALA A 540 20.78 -9.75 14.34
CA ALA A 540 20.99 -11.07 14.91
C ALA A 540 19.72 -11.94 14.81
N GLY A 541 19.90 -13.24 14.50
CA GLY A 541 18.80 -14.19 14.29
C GLY A 541 18.17 -14.17 12.89
N LEU A 542 18.56 -13.22 12.02
CA LEU A 542 18.13 -13.17 10.62
C LEU A 542 19.29 -13.52 9.69
N LEU A 543 18.97 -14.19 8.58
CA LEU A 543 19.87 -14.35 7.44
C LEU A 543 19.33 -13.54 6.26
N MET A 544 20.14 -12.60 5.76
CA MET A 544 19.80 -11.82 4.56
C MET A 544 20.72 -12.18 3.41
N LEU A 545 20.12 -12.50 2.26
CA LEU A 545 20.81 -12.86 1.04
C LEU A 545 20.34 -11.97 -0.12
N ARG A 546 21.27 -11.59 -0.98
CA ARG A 546 21.00 -11.07 -2.32
C ARG A 546 21.20 -12.21 -3.32
N ALA A 547 20.19 -12.47 -4.13
CA ALA A 547 20.20 -13.50 -5.16
C ALA A 547 20.13 -12.84 -6.54
N VAL A 548 21.20 -12.98 -7.32
CA VAL A 548 21.37 -12.33 -8.62
C VAL A 548 21.38 -13.36 -9.74
N ALA A 549 20.59 -13.12 -10.78
CA ALA A 549 20.60 -13.85 -12.05
C ALA A 549 20.47 -12.85 -13.23
N ALA A 550 20.55 -13.34 -14.46
CA ALA A 550 20.44 -12.47 -15.64
C ALA A 550 19.06 -11.77 -15.69
N GLY A 551 19.06 -10.44 -15.59
CA GLY A 551 17.83 -9.64 -15.59
C GLY A 551 17.02 -9.70 -14.28
N GLU A 552 17.58 -10.29 -13.22
CA GLU A 552 16.87 -10.51 -11.96
C GLU A 552 17.77 -10.29 -10.74
N ASP A 553 17.25 -9.52 -9.78
CA ASP A 553 17.90 -9.22 -8.51
C ASP A 553 16.85 -9.33 -7.41
N ARG A 554 17.06 -10.21 -6.43
CA ARG A 554 16.13 -10.47 -5.33
C ARG A 554 16.83 -10.30 -3.99
N LEU A 555 16.13 -9.74 -3.03
CA LEU A 555 16.50 -9.82 -1.62
C LEU A 555 15.66 -10.88 -0.92
N ILE A 556 16.33 -11.71 -0.13
CA ILE A 556 15.73 -12.83 0.58
C ILE A 556 16.10 -12.71 2.05
N VAL A 557 15.10 -12.70 2.92
CA VAL A 557 15.30 -12.77 4.36
C VAL A 557 14.76 -14.09 4.88
N MET A 558 15.58 -14.83 5.61
CA MET A 558 15.23 -16.11 6.21
C MET A 558 15.45 -16.03 7.72
N ALA A 559 14.55 -16.62 8.49
CA ALA A 559 14.69 -16.69 9.94
C ALA A 559 13.98 -17.92 10.50
N GLU A 560 14.48 -18.41 11.62
CA GLU A 560 13.81 -19.42 12.41
C GLU A 560 13.05 -18.76 13.55
N VAL A 561 11.79 -19.16 13.71
CA VAL A 561 10.91 -18.68 14.77
C VAL A 561 10.85 -19.79 15.82
N GLU A 562 11.68 -19.67 16.84
CA GLU A 562 11.81 -20.65 17.93
C GLU A 562 10.62 -20.63 18.89
N ARG A 563 9.81 -19.56 18.89
CA ARG A 563 8.62 -19.39 19.75
C ARG A 563 7.38 -19.00 18.94
N PHE A 564 6.26 -19.63 19.26
CA PHE A 564 4.96 -19.34 18.68
C PHE A 564 3.93 -19.21 19.81
N ASP A 565 3.55 -17.97 20.11
CA ASP A 565 2.83 -17.55 21.32
C ASP A 565 1.52 -16.81 20.98
N PRO A 566 0.49 -17.52 20.48
CA PRO A 566 -0.75 -16.89 20.08
C PRO A 566 -1.52 -16.28 21.28
N VAL A 567 -1.98 -15.04 21.13
CA VAL A 567 -2.89 -14.31 22.01
C VAL A 567 -4.11 -13.97 21.18
N ILE A 568 -5.26 -14.54 21.56
CA ILE A 568 -6.52 -14.44 20.82
C ILE A 568 -7.58 -13.84 21.73
N ASP A 569 -8.24 -12.77 21.27
CA ASP A 569 -9.38 -12.13 21.94
C ASP A 569 -10.44 -11.76 20.90
N GLY A 570 -11.48 -12.58 20.77
CA GLY A 570 -12.43 -12.48 19.65
C GLY A 570 -11.73 -12.61 18.30
N ASP A 571 -11.92 -11.63 17.41
CA ASP A 571 -11.26 -11.56 16.10
C ASP A 571 -9.81 -11.02 16.17
N PHE A 572 -9.35 -10.58 17.34
CA PHE A 572 -8.02 -10.04 17.53
C PHE A 572 -7.00 -11.15 17.75
N VAL A 573 -6.11 -11.35 16.78
CA VAL A 573 -5.08 -12.40 16.81
C VAL A 573 -3.68 -11.79 16.80
N ARG A 574 -2.89 -12.16 17.79
CA ARG A 574 -1.48 -11.79 17.93
C ARG A 574 -0.58 -12.98 18.18
N VAL A 575 0.63 -12.92 17.67
CA VAL A 575 1.69 -13.89 17.92
C VAL A 575 2.99 -13.09 18.11
N PRO A 576 3.23 -12.50 19.30
CA PRO A 576 4.28 -11.51 19.54
C PRO A 576 5.68 -11.93 19.03
N SER A 577 6.07 -13.18 19.29
CA SER A 577 7.40 -13.67 18.92
C SER A 577 7.57 -13.81 17.41
N PHE A 578 6.51 -14.25 16.71
CA PHE A 578 6.48 -14.31 15.25
C PHE A 578 6.46 -12.89 14.65
N GLU A 579 5.62 -12.00 15.17
CA GLU A 579 5.48 -10.61 14.71
C GLU A 579 6.81 -9.85 14.74
N ARG A 580 7.57 -9.98 15.83
CA ARG A 580 8.89 -9.35 15.95
C ARG A 580 9.85 -9.82 14.85
N THR A 581 9.98 -11.13 14.68
CA THR A 581 10.88 -11.71 13.67
C THR A 581 10.44 -11.28 12.27
N PHE A 582 9.14 -11.27 12.01
CA PHE A 582 8.55 -10.78 10.76
C PHE A 582 8.87 -9.30 10.50
N LEU A 583 8.67 -8.41 11.48
CA LEU A 583 8.92 -6.98 11.34
C LEU A 583 10.42 -6.66 11.20
N ASN A 584 11.28 -7.37 11.92
CA ASN A 584 12.73 -7.27 11.74
C ASN A 584 13.14 -7.71 10.32
N ALA A 585 12.52 -8.77 9.79
CA ALA A 585 12.76 -9.21 8.42
C ALA A 585 12.30 -8.17 7.39
N VAL A 586 11.13 -7.55 7.61
CA VAL A 586 10.63 -6.43 6.81
C VAL A 586 11.61 -5.25 6.83
N GLN A 587 12.11 -4.86 8.00
CA GLN A 587 13.05 -3.75 8.14
C GLN A 587 14.37 -4.06 7.43
N ALA A 588 14.94 -5.24 7.65
CA ALA A 588 16.17 -5.68 6.97
C ALA A 588 16.01 -5.62 5.45
N LEU A 589 14.86 -6.08 4.92
CA LEU A 589 14.57 -6.03 3.49
C LEU A 589 14.50 -4.59 2.95
N ARG A 590 13.94 -3.64 3.71
CA ARG A 590 13.93 -2.20 3.34
C ARG A 590 15.32 -1.60 3.32
N GLU A 591 16.12 -1.90 4.33
CA GLU A 591 17.49 -1.41 4.44
C GLU A 591 18.35 -1.95 3.30
N GLY A 592 18.28 -3.25 3.02
CA GLY A 592 18.98 -3.82 1.86
C GLY A 592 18.47 -3.28 0.54
N SER A 593 17.17 -3.01 0.40
CA SER A 593 16.61 -2.40 -0.82
C SER A 593 17.10 -0.96 -1.03
N ARG A 594 17.32 -0.20 0.05
CA ARG A 594 17.92 1.15 -0.01
C ARG A 594 19.42 1.13 -0.28
N ALA A 595 20.12 0.15 0.27
CA ALA A 595 21.56 -0.03 0.09
C ALA A 595 21.91 -0.66 -1.27
N ALA A 596 20.94 -1.27 -1.96
CA ALA A 596 21.14 -1.91 -3.25
C ALA A 596 21.55 -0.87 -4.31
N THR A 597 22.76 -1.04 -4.85
CA THR A 597 23.26 -0.26 -5.99
C THR A 597 22.93 -0.98 -7.30
N GLY A 598 22.35 -0.27 -8.27
CA GLY A 598 22.03 -0.82 -9.60
C GLY A 598 20.53 -1.03 -9.82
N ARG A 599 20.14 -2.19 -10.37
CA ARG A 599 18.72 -2.53 -10.61
C ARG A 599 18.01 -2.70 -9.27
N PRO A 600 16.86 -2.04 -9.04
CA PRO A 600 16.13 -2.21 -7.78
C PRO A 600 15.69 -3.66 -7.64
N PRO A 601 15.97 -4.32 -6.49
CA PRO A 601 15.54 -5.69 -6.26
C PRO A 601 14.02 -5.84 -6.36
N ALA A 602 13.55 -7.00 -6.82
CA ALA A 602 12.14 -7.34 -6.85
C ALA A 602 11.92 -8.84 -6.72
N LEU A 603 10.65 -9.23 -6.56
CA LEU A 603 10.26 -10.57 -6.15
C LEU A 603 10.95 -10.99 -4.85
N ASN A 604 11.09 -10.02 -3.96
CA ASN A 604 11.73 -10.21 -2.67
C ASN A 604 10.94 -11.22 -1.84
N ARG A 605 11.62 -11.94 -0.94
CA ARG A 605 11.00 -13.03 -0.20
C ARG A 605 11.36 -12.99 1.27
N ILE A 606 10.38 -13.26 2.12
CA ILE A 606 10.57 -13.52 3.55
C ILE A 606 10.16 -14.98 3.80
N SER A 607 11.07 -15.80 4.35
CA SER A 607 10.82 -17.20 4.73
C SER A 607 11.05 -17.36 6.22
N LEU A 608 9.97 -17.62 6.97
CA LEU A 608 9.99 -17.81 8.42
C LEU A 608 9.69 -19.28 8.75
N PHE A 609 10.60 -19.93 9.44
CA PHE A 609 10.49 -21.35 9.82
C PHE A 609 10.08 -21.46 11.29
N VAL A 610 8.80 -21.68 11.54
CA VAL A 610 8.24 -21.85 12.88
C VAL A 610 8.52 -23.26 13.38
N ARG A 611 9.32 -23.35 14.44
CA ARG A 611 9.75 -24.63 15.04
C ARG A 611 8.65 -25.28 15.88
N PRO A 612 7.89 -24.55 16.73
CA PRO A 612 6.77 -25.13 17.45
C PRO A 612 5.61 -25.48 16.51
N THR A 613 4.70 -26.33 17.00
CA THR A 613 3.45 -26.60 16.30
C THR A 613 2.56 -25.35 16.27
N ILE A 614 2.07 -25.00 15.08
CA ILE A 614 1.18 -23.87 14.83
C ILE A 614 -0.26 -24.34 15.08
N ALA A 615 -0.84 -23.85 16.17
CA ALA A 615 -2.23 -24.09 16.54
C ALA A 615 -3.06 -22.81 16.34
N LEU A 616 -3.30 -22.47 15.06
CA LEU A 616 -4.21 -21.38 14.66
C LEU A 616 -5.20 -21.89 13.61
N ALA A 617 -6.45 -21.49 13.73
CA ALA A 617 -7.47 -21.69 12.72
C ALA A 617 -7.17 -20.84 11.46
N ARG A 618 -7.80 -21.20 10.33
CA ARG A 618 -7.62 -20.45 9.08
C ARG A 618 -8.06 -18.98 9.21
N SER A 619 -9.20 -18.73 9.86
CA SER A 619 -9.71 -17.38 10.11
C SER A 619 -8.75 -16.52 10.93
N GLU A 620 -8.05 -17.13 11.90
CA GLU A 620 -7.07 -16.47 12.76
C GLU A 620 -5.78 -16.16 12.01
N LEU A 621 -5.32 -17.09 11.15
CA LEU A 621 -4.20 -16.85 10.24
C LEU A 621 -4.52 -15.73 9.23
N ASP A 622 -5.75 -15.70 8.71
CA ASP A 622 -6.22 -14.62 7.84
C ASP A 622 -6.25 -13.28 8.59
N ALA A 623 -6.70 -13.25 9.85
CA ALA A 623 -6.69 -12.06 10.69
C ALA A 623 -5.26 -11.56 10.96
N LEU A 624 -4.33 -12.46 11.28
CA LEU A 624 -2.92 -12.15 11.45
C LEU A 624 -2.29 -11.59 10.16
N ALA A 625 -2.58 -12.22 9.01
CA ALA A 625 -2.10 -11.79 7.69
C ALA A 625 -2.64 -10.41 7.30
N ARG A 626 -3.93 -10.15 7.52
CA ARG A 626 -4.54 -8.83 7.27
C ARG A 626 -3.91 -7.73 8.11
N ARG A 627 -3.59 -8.02 9.38
CA ARG A 627 -2.99 -7.04 10.29
C ARG A 627 -1.53 -6.73 9.96
N LEU A 628 -0.73 -7.75 9.62
CA LEU A 628 0.70 -7.59 9.33
C LEU A 628 0.99 -7.24 7.87
N GLY A 629 0.08 -7.59 6.97
CA GLY A 629 0.16 -7.37 5.53
C GLY A 629 0.59 -5.97 5.11
N PRO A 630 -0.01 -4.90 5.65
CA PRO A 630 0.37 -3.53 5.30
C PRO A 630 1.87 -3.25 5.48
N ALA A 631 2.54 -3.88 6.45
CA ALA A 631 3.97 -3.67 6.70
C ALA A 631 4.87 -4.14 5.53
N THR A 632 4.35 -4.98 4.64
CA THR A 632 5.07 -5.48 3.46
C THR A 632 4.94 -4.61 2.22
N PHE A 633 4.14 -3.53 2.27
CA PHE A 633 3.90 -2.66 1.12
C PHE A 633 5.20 -2.01 0.60
N ASP A 634 5.31 -1.81 -0.71
CA ASP A 634 6.51 -1.27 -1.38
C ASP A 634 7.83 -2.05 -1.15
N LEU A 635 7.75 -3.31 -0.72
CA LEU A 635 8.93 -4.20 -0.63
C LEU A 635 9.23 -4.95 -1.92
N ALA A 636 8.44 -4.74 -2.98
CA ALA A 636 8.45 -5.59 -4.18
C ALA A 636 8.43 -7.09 -3.81
N LEU A 637 7.66 -7.43 -2.77
CA LEU A 637 7.62 -8.77 -2.18
C LEU A 637 6.84 -9.71 -3.10
N HIS A 638 7.44 -10.85 -3.45
CA HIS A 638 6.71 -11.92 -4.13
C HIS A 638 5.82 -12.70 -3.15
N LYS A 639 6.37 -13.04 -1.97
CA LYS A 639 5.61 -13.69 -0.89
C LYS A 639 6.31 -13.63 0.47
N VAL A 640 5.50 -13.72 1.52
CA VAL A 640 5.93 -14.16 2.87
C VAL A 640 5.54 -15.63 3.01
N ALA A 641 6.45 -16.49 3.46
CA ALA A 641 6.15 -17.89 3.70
C ALA A 641 6.40 -18.24 5.17
N MET A 642 5.35 -18.66 5.87
CA MET A 642 5.43 -19.23 7.21
C MET A 642 5.40 -20.76 7.09
N HIS A 643 6.56 -21.38 7.30
CA HIS A 643 6.75 -22.82 7.26
C HIS A 643 6.64 -23.39 8.67
N GLY A 644 5.94 -24.52 8.83
CA GLY A 644 5.85 -25.17 10.14
C GLY A 644 4.91 -26.37 10.14
N ARG A 645 4.71 -26.96 11.32
CA ARG A 645 3.76 -28.05 11.54
C ARG A 645 2.43 -27.48 12.04
N PHE A 646 1.35 -27.66 11.28
CA PHE A 646 0.03 -27.11 11.60
C PHE A 646 -0.90 -28.19 12.15
N THR A 647 -1.68 -27.87 13.18
CA THR A 647 -2.80 -28.69 13.65
C THR A 647 -4.08 -28.32 12.89
N LEU A 648 -4.55 -29.22 12.03
CA LEU A 648 -5.80 -29.05 11.30
C LEU A 648 -6.94 -29.73 12.08
N GLY A 649 -7.48 -29.03 13.08
CA GLY A 649 -8.51 -29.53 14.00
C GLY A 649 -7.96 -30.40 15.14
N ASP A 650 -8.80 -30.66 16.16
CA ASP A 650 -8.39 -31.25 17.45
C ASP A 650 -7.97 -32.73 17.38
N THR A 651 -8.26 -33.44 16.29
CA THR A 651 -8.10 -34.90 16.20
C THR A 651 -7.05 -35.37 15.19
N GLN A 652 -6.46 -34.47 14.40
CA GLN A 652 -5.47 -34.84 13.38
C GLN A 652 -4.03 -34.58 13.85
N PRO A 653 -3.07 -35.46 13.52
CA PRO A 653 -1.66 -35.21 13.82
C PRO A 653 -1.15 -33.97 13.05
N PRO A 654 -0.25 -33.17 13.63
CA PRO A 654 0.30 -32.00 12.97
C PRO A 654 0.95 -32.32 11.63
N ARG A 655 0.57 -31.59 10.57
CA ARG A 655 1.11 -31.75 9.21
C ARG A 655 2.06 -30.62 8.85
N GLU A 656 3.13 -30.95 8.11
CA GLU A 656 4.04 -29.94 7.58
C GLU A 656 3.37 -29.18 6.42
N LEU A 657 3.16 -27.88 6.60
CA LEU A 657 2.52 -27.00 5.62
C LEU A 657 3.28 -25.68 5.54
N ALA A 658 2.95 -24.89 4.52
CA ALA A 658 3.37 -23.50 4.40
C ALA A 658 2.15 -22.60 4.24
N ALA A 659 2.03 -21.60 5.12
CA ALA A 659 1.11 -20.49 4.95
C ALA A 659 1.82 -19.39 4.15
N GLU A 660 1.40 -19.16 2.91
CA GLU A 660 1.98 -18.17 1.99
C GLU A 660 1.09 -16.94 1.88
N TRP A 661 1.66 -15.76 2.13
CA TRP A 661 1.02 -14.46 1.85
C TRP A 661 1.54 -13.94 0.52
N ARG A 662 0.66 -13.82 -0.46
CA ARG A 662 0.99 -13.32 -1.81
C ARG A 662 0.25 -12.02 -2.06
N ASP A 663 0.98 -10.99 -2.45
CA ASP A 663 0.39 -9.75 -2.97
C ASP A 663 0.37 -9.80 -4.51
N ALA A 664 -0.62 -10.52 -5.04
CA ALA A 664 -0.73 -10.75 -6.49
C ALA A 664 -1.39 -9.60 -7.25
N THR A 665 -2.09 -8.67 -6.56
CA THR A 665 -3.06 -7.76 -7.21
C THR A 665 -3.11 -6.35 -6.64
N ALA A 666 -2.28 -5.97 -5.66
CA ALA A 666 -2.38 -4.70 -4.93
C ALA A 666 -3.71 -4.50 -4.16
N LEU A 667 -4.58 -5.52 -4.11
CA LEU A 667 -5.81 -5.60 -3.31
C LEU A 667 -5.58 -6.16 -1.90
N GLY A 668 -4.31 -6.32 -1.51
CA GLY A 668 -3.90 -6.89 -0.24
C GLY A 668 -3.45 -8.36 -0.34
N PRO A 669 -2.75 -8.86 0.70
CA PRO A 669 -2.19 -10.21 0.70
C PRO A 669 -3.32 -11.26 0.76
N ARG A 670 -3.32 -12.21 -0.19
CA ARG A 670 -4.12 -13.44 -0.07
C ARG A 670 -3.29 -14.49 0.67
N LEU A 671 -3.90 -15.12 1.68
CA LEU A 671 -3.34 -16.27 2.38
C LEU A 671 -3.71 -17.55 1.65
N GLU A 672 -2.70 -18.33 1.28
CA GLU A 672 -2.85 -19.70 0.78
C GLU A 672 -2.11 -20.66 1.71
N VAL A 673 -2.77 -21.76 2.09
CA VAL A 673 -2.13 -22.86 2.82
C VAL A 673 -1.79 -23.95 1.81
N VAL A 674 -0.50 -24.21 1.63
CA VAL A 674 0.02 -25.13 0.59
C VAL A 674 0.97 -26.15 1.20
N LEU A 675 1.21 -27.24 0.46
CA LEU A 675 2.29 -28.17 0.79
C LEU A 675 3.66 -27.49 0.58
N PRO A 676 4.66 -27.76 1.43
CA PRO A 676 6.02 -27.26 1.24
C PRO A 676 6.55 -27.69 -0.13
N ARG A 677 7.06 -26.73 -0.90
CA ARG A 677 7.67 -27.01 -2.21
C ARG A 677 9.16 -27.24 -2.01
N HIS A 678 9.68 -28.40 -2.43
CA HIS A 678 11.11 -28.72 -2.37
C HIS A 678 11.86 -28.47 -3.69
N ARG A 679 11.17 -28.00 -4.73
CA ARG A 679 11.78 -27.70 -6.03
C ARG A 679 12.67 -26.44 -5.95
N LEU A 680 13.69 -26.41 -6.81
CA LEU A 680 14.52 -25.23 -7.04
C LEU A 680 13.66 -24.03 -7.45
N VAL A 681 14.07 -22.85 -7.00
CA VAL A 681 13.39 -21.60 -7.33
C VAL A 681 13.80 -21.19 -8.74
N PRO A 682 12.86 -21.07 -9.70
CA PRO A 682 13.20 -20.66 -11.05
C PRO A 682 13.57 -19.17 -11.12
N VAL A 683 14.42 -18.85 -12.11
CA VAL A 683 14.68 -17.48 -12.58
C VAL A 683 13.46 -17.02 -13.38
N MET A 684 13.11 -15.73 -13.29
CA MET A 684 12.01 -15.14 -14.04
C MET A 684 12.18 -15.37 -15.54
N SER A 685 11.11 -15.87 -16.16
CA SER A 685 10.95 -15.83 -17.61
C SER A 685 10.91 -14.40 -18.13
N ALA A 686 11.19 -14.20 -19.42
CA ALA A 686 11.09 -12.89 -20.07
C ALA A 686 9.68 -12.27 -19.92
N TYR A 687 8.64 -13.11 -19.94
CA TYR A 687 7.26 -12.71 -19.69
C TYR A 687 7.07 -12.14 -18.28
N GLU A 688 7.51 -12.86 -17.24
CA GLU A 688 7.38 -12.41 -15.84
C GLU A 688 8.12 -11.10 -15.57
N GLN A 689 9.26 -10.87 -16.25
CA GLN A 689 9.99 -9.61 -16.16
C GLN A 689 9.17 -8.43 -16.72
N GLN A 690 8.46 -8.63 -17.83
CA GLN A 690 7.59 -7.61 -18.41
C GLN A 690 6.35 -7.35 -17.56
N VAL A 691 5.73 -8.38 -16.99
CA VAL A 691 4.64 -8.25 -16.03
C VAL A 691 5.07 -7.42 -14.82
N LEU A 692 6.24 -7.74 -14.26
CA LEU A 692 6.80 -7.00 -13.14
C LEU A 692 7.10 -5.53 -13.50
N ALA A 693 7.57 -5.25 -14.72
CA ALA A 693 7.80 -3.89 -15.18
C ALA A 693 6.50 -3.06 -15.24
N ALA A 694 5.40 -3.65 -15.73
CA ALA A 694 4.08 -3.01 -15.75
C ALA A 694 3.55 -2.77 -14.32
N ARG A 695 3.63 -3.78 -13.45
CA ARG A 695 3.19 -3.69 -12.05
C ARG A 695 3.95 -2.64 -11.24
N ARG A 696 5.24 -2.43 -11.51
CA ARG A 696 6.03 -1.34 -10.88
C ARG A 696 5.49 0.05 -11.21
N ARG A 697 4.84 0.21 -12.37
CA ARG A 697 4.12 1.44 -12.76
C ARG A 697 2.66 1.44 -12.28
N ARG A 698 2.26 0.42 -11.49
CA ARG A 698 0.88 0.15 -11.04
C ARG A 698 -0.11 -0.12 -12.17
N LEU A 699 0.38 -0.64 -13.30
CA LEU A 699 -0.40 -0.96 -14.49
C LEU A 699 -0.45 -2.47 -14.72
N PHE A 700 -1.49 -2.93 -15.43
CA PHE A 700 -1.62 -4.32 -15.85
C PHE A 700 -0.72 -4.63 -17.04
N HIS A 701 -0.32 -5.89 -17.20
CA HIS A 701 0.25 -6.40 -18.44
C HIS A 701 -0.85 -7.06 -19.31
N PRO A 702 -0.88 -6.87 -20.65
CA PRO A 702 -1.92 -7.43 -21.52
C PRO A 702 -2.16 -8.93 -21.30
N TYR A 703 -1.09 -9.73 -21.27
CA TYR A 703 -1.22 -11.18 -21.12
C TYR A 703 -1.61 -11.64 -19.70
N GLU A 704 -1.61 -10.76 -18.69
CA GLU A 704 -2.28 -11.08 -17.41
C GLU A 704 -3.80 -11.15 -17.62
N VAL A 705 -4.36 -10.20 -18.37
CA VAL A 705 -5.78 -10.18 -18.74
C VAL A 705 -6.12 -11.38 -19.62
N VAL A 706 -5.25 -11.75 -20.57
CA VAL A 706 -5.44 -12.97 -21.36
C VAL A 706 -5.44 -14.22 -20.46
N SER A 707 -4.49 -14.32 -19.52
CA SER A 707 -4.42 -15.43 -18.57
C SER A 707 -5.69 -15.54 -17.74
N TRP A 708 -6.19 -14.43 -17.23
CA TRP A 708 -7.45 -14.34 -16.49
C TRP A 708 -8.65 -14.87 -17.27
N LEU A 709 -8.76 -14.49 -18.54
CA LEU A 709 -9.89 -14.89 -19.39
C LEU A 709 -9.75 -16.32 -19.92
N THR A 710 -8.56 -16.91 -19.93
CA THR A 710 -8.32 -18.25 -20.51
C THR A 710 -8.10 -19.36 -19.48
N SER A 711 -7.61 -19.01 -18.28
CA SER A 711 -7.41 -19.93 -17.17
C SER A 711 -8.67 -20.07 -16.29
N ARG A 712 -8.67 -21.05 -15.37
CA ARG A 712 -9.70 -21.18 -14.32
C ARG A 712 -9.48 -20.22 -13.14
N GLU A 713 -8.76 -19.12 -13.34
CA GLU A 713 -8.72 -18.06 -12.32
C GLU A 713 -10.12 -17.47 -12.15
N ASP A 714 -10.53 -17.28 -10.91
CA ASP A 714 -11.90 -17.00 -10.45
C ASP A 714 -12.39 -15.58 -10.85
N ILE A 715 -12.52 -15.30 -12.15
CA ILE A 715 -13.08 -14.05 -12.70
C ILE A 715 -14.47 -14.40 -13.25
N GLY A 716 -15.42 -14.48 -12.30
CA GLY A 716 -16.82 -14.72 -12.59
C GLY A 716 -17.14 -16.13 -13.11
N ARG A 717 -18.16 -16.21 -13.97
CA ARG A 717 -18.80 -17.45 -14.45
C ARG A 717 -18.09 -18.11 -15.65
N ILE A 718 -16.83 -17.78 -15.91
CA ILE A 718 -16.07 -18.36 -17.04
C ILE A 718 -15.61 -19.77 -16.67
N GLU A 719 -16.10 -20.77 -17.38
CA GLU A 719 -15.72 -22.18 -17.19
C GLU A 719 -14.46 -22.54 -17.98
N ARG A 720 -14.32 -21.92 -19.16
CA ARG A 720 -13.23 -22.11 -20.11
C ARG A 720 -13.05 -20.84 -20.95
N GLY A 721 -11.82 -20.56 -21.37
CA GLY A 721 -11.54 -19.55 -22.39
C GLY A 721 -10.46 -19.98 -23.37
N GLN A 722 -10.47 -19.35 -24.54
CA GLN A 722 -9.48 -19.52 -25.60
C GLN A 722 -9.20 -18.16 -26.24
N PHE A 723 -7.92 -17.80 -26.30
CA PHE A 723 -7.45 -16.59 -26.93
C PHE A 723 -6.61 -16.96 -28.16
N ASP A 724 -6.98 -16.40 -29.31
CA ASP A 724 -6.17 -16.45 -30.53
C ASP A 724 -5.61 -15.06 -30.79
N GLU A 725 -4.29 -14.92 -30.69
CA GLU A 725 -3.63 -13.66 -30.91
C GLU A 725 -3.54 -13.35 -32.40
N LEU A 726 -3.87 -12.10 -32.76
CA LEU A 726 -3.93 -11.65 -34.14
C LEU A 726 -2.90 -10.53 -34.40
N GLU A 727 -2.29 -10.56 -35.58
CA GLU A 727 -1.29 -9.60 -36.02
C GLU A 727 -1.58 -9.12 -37.44
N LEU A 728 -1.13 -7.91 -37.80
CA LEU A 728 -1.23 -7.45 -39.18
C LEU A 728 -0.42 -8.36 -40.13
N ASP A 729 -1.02 -8.68 -41.27
CA ASP A 729 -0.33 -9.37 -42.37
C ASP A 729 0.89 -8.57 -42.87
N ALA A 730 1.74 -9.21 -43.67
CA ALA A 730 2.94 -8.57 -44.20
C ALA A 730 2.68 -7.33 -45.07
N GLN A 731 1.44 -7.13 -45.54
CA GLN A 731 1.02 -5.95 -46.32
C GLN A 731 0.34 -4.88 -45.44
N GLY A 732 0.14 -5.13 -44.15
CA GLY A 732 -0.54 -4.25 -43.21
C GLY A 732 -2.03 -4.06 -43.47
N ARG A 733 -2.73 -5.05 -44.07
CA ARG A 733 -4.13 -4.90 -44.53
C ARG A 733 -5.15 -5.72 -43.74
N ALA A 734 -4.81 -6.93 -43.32
CA ALA A 734 -5.71 -7.80 -42.56
C ALA A 734 -5.04 -8.37 -41.31
N LEU A 735 -5.85 -8.84 -40.37
CA LEU A 735 -5.39 -9.56 -39.19
C LEU A 735 -5.29 -11.07 -39.47
N GLU A 736 -4.15 -11.66 -39.12
CA GLU A 736 -3.86 -13.10 -39.22
C GLU A 736 -3.48 -13.66 -37.84
N SER A 737 -3.81 -14.93 -37.59
CA SER A 737 -3.43 -15.62 -36.35
C SER A 737 -1.92 -15.83 -36.30
N VAL A 738 -1.33 -15.52 -35.14
CA VAL A 738 0.09 -15.77 -34.83
C VAL A 738 0.24 -16.91 -33.82
N GLN A 739 -0.59 -17.94 -33.96
CA GLN A 739 -0.60 -19.12 -33.10
C GLN A 739 0.81 -19.67 -32.86
N GLY A 740 1.16 -19.87 -31.59
CA GLY A 740 2.48 -20.35 -31.17
C GLY A 740 3.49 -19.25 -30.81
N ARG A 741 3.17 -17.97 -31.03
CA ARG A 741 3.96 -16.85 -30.50
C ARG A 741 4.00 -16.91 -28.95
N PRO A 742 5.18 -16.88 -28.32
CA PRO A 742 5.27 -16.78 -26.85
C PRO A 742 4.62 -15.50 -26.34
N ALA A 743 3.99 -15.57 -25.17
CA ALA A 743 3.38 -14.41 -24.53
C ALA A 743 4.38 -13.26 -24.32
N ALA A 744 3.90 -12.02 -24.43
CA ALA A 744 4.68 -10.78 -24.30
C ALA A 744 5.81 -10.60 -25.33
N CYS A 745 5.68 -11.25 -26.48
CA CYS A 745 6.54 -11.03 -27.65
C CYS A 745 5.83 -10.19 -28.73
N ASN A 746 4.80 -9.43 -28.35
CA ASN A 746 4.12 -8.50 -29.25
C ASN A 746 5.10 -7.39 -29.70
N PRO A 747 5.10 -7.06 -31.01
CA PRO A 747 6.02 -6.08 -31.56
C PRO A 747 5.62 -4.63 -31.24
N THR A 748 4.34 -4.38 -30.93
CA THR A 748 3.76 -3.03 -30.81
C THR A 748 3.07 -2.81 -29.48
N GLY A 749 2.66 -1.56 -29.20
CA GLY A 749 2.01 -1.16 -27.96
C GLY A 749 0.54 -1.53 -27.82
N VAL A 750 -0.02 -2.31 -28.76
CA VAL A 750 -1.39 -2.82 -28.71
C VAL A 750 -1.38 -4.30 -29.06
N VAL A 751 -1.99 -5.11 -28.20
CA VAL A 751 -2.26 -6.53 -28.47
C VAL A 751 -3.70 -6.67 -28.97
N VAL A 752 -3.87 -7.39 -30.08
CA VAL A 752 -5.16 -7.70 -30.68
C VAL A 752 -5.36 -9.20 -30.66
N GLY A 753 -6.56 -9.67 -30.34
CA GLY A 753 -6.88 -11.09 -30.50
C GLY A 753 -8.36 -11.39 -30.45
N LEU A 754 -8.73 -12.60 -30.86
CA LEU A 754 -10.07 -13.14 -30.72
C LEU A 754 -10.16 -13.92 -29.41
N ILE A 755 -10.98 -13.45 -28.47
CA ILE A 755 -11.26 -14.16 -27.21
C ILE A 755 -12.63 -14.83 -27.29
N THR A 756 -12.65 -16.14 -27.03
CA THR A 756 -13.88 -16.92 -26.86
C THR A 756 -13.92 -17.48 -25.45
N ASN A 757 -15.01 -17.20 -24.72
CA ASN A 757 -15.24 -17.76 -23.39
C ASN A 757 -16.50 -18.61 -23.40
N TRP A 758 -16.53 -19.61 -22.53
CA TRP A 758 -17.66 -20.48 -22.29
C TRP A 758 -18.12 -20.30 -20.85
N SER A 759 -19.43 -20.32 -20.67
CA SER A 759 -20.09 -20.21 -19.37
C SER A 759 -21.43 -20.92 -19.45
N GLU A 760 -22.05 -21.19 -18.30
CA GLU A 760 -23.44 -21.66 -18.22
C GLU A 760 -24.40 -20.86 -19.13
N ARG A 761 -24.19 -19.54 -19.25
CA ARG A 761 -25.01 -18.65 -20.08
C ARG A 761 -24.81 -18.86 -21.58
N PHE A 762 -23.58 -19.16 -21.97
CA PHE A 762 -23.13 -19.31 -23.35
C PHE A 762 -22.35 -20.62 -23.50
N PRO A 763 -23.05 -21.77 -23.49
CA PRO A 763 -22.40 -23.09 -23.57
C PRO A 763 -21.77 -23.36 -24.94
N ASP A 764 -22.24 -22.69 -25.99
CA ASP A 764 -21.64 -22.74 -27.33
C ASP A 764 -20.43 -21.80 -27.46
N GLY A 765 -20.17 -20.98 -26.43
CA GLY A 765 -19.17 -19.94 -26.43
C GLY A 765 -19.71 -18.60 -26.92
N PHE A 766 -19.09 -17.52 -26.45
CA PHE A 766 -19.32 -16.17 -26.95
C PHE A 766 -17.98 -15.51 -27.25
N SER A 767 -17.89 -14.82 -28.38
CA SER A 767 -16.63 -14.33 -28.93
C SER A 767 -16.60 -12.81 -28.99
N ARG A 768 -15.44 -12.20 -28.76
CA ARG A 768 -15.20 -10.77 -28.97
C ARG A 768 -13.81 -10.55 -29.57
N VAL A 769 -13.64 -9.46 -30.29
CA VAL A 769 -12.30 -8.95 -30.59
C VAL A 769 -11.80 -8.18 -29.38
N LEU A 770 -10.66 -8.57 -28.82
CA LEU A 770 -10.05 -7.99 -27.64
C LEU A 770 -8.87 -7.09 -28.04
N LEU A 771 -8.90 -5.84 -27.58
CA LEU A 771 -7.81 -4.86 -27.66
C LEU A 771 -7.24 -4.60 -26.27
N LEU A 772 -5.93 -4.74 -26.13
CA LEU A 772 -5.21 -4.48 -24.87
C LEU A 772 -4.06 -3.51 -25.12
N GLY A 773 -4.07 -2.37 -24.43
CA GLY A 773 -2.94 -1.44 -24.43
C GLY A 773 -1.76 -2.01 -23.62
N ASP A 774 -0.55 -1.95 -24.17
CA ASP A 774 0.67 -2.44 -23.52
C ASP A 774 1.50 -1.27 -22.95
N PRO A 775 1.52 -1.07 -21.62
CA PRO A 775 2.28 0.01 -21.00
C PRO A 775 3.81 -0.18 -21.08
N ASN A 776 4.29 -1.38 -21.43
CA ASN A 776 5.72 -1.64 -21.57
C ASN A 776 6.30 -1.12 -22.88
N LYS A 777 5.45 -0.78 -23.86
CA LYS A 777 5.84 -0.26 -25.17
C LYS A 777 5.45 1.21 -25.26
N ASP A 778 6.36 2.08 -24.78
CA ASP A 778 6.18 3.53 -24.80
C ASP A 778 4.84 4.01 -24.20
N MET A 779 4.41 3.38 -23.09
CA MET A 779 3.14 3.65 -22.42
C MET A 779 1.91 3.49 -23.32
N GLY A 780 1.98 2.62 -24.34
CA GLY A 780 0.92 2.43 -25.32
C GLY A 780 0.71 3.67 -26.19
N SER A 781 1.79 4.38 -26.55
CA SER A 781 1.70 5.53 -27.44
C SER A 781 1.16 5.11 -28.81
N LEU A 782 0.36 6.01 -29.40
CA LEU A 782 -0.44 5.71 -30.59
C LEU A 782 0.28 6.28 -31.81
N GLY A 783 1.02 5.42 -32.52
CA GLY A 783 1.55 5.71 -33.84
C GLY A 783 0.73 5.07 -34.95
N GLU A 784 1.19 5.22 -36.19
CA GLU A 784 0.62 4.55 -37.37
C GLU A 784 0.43 3.04 -37.17
N GLY A 785 1.46 2.35 -36.65
CA GLY A 785 1.44 0.90 -36.49
C GLY A 785 0.33 0.41 -35.55
N GLU A 786 0.15 1.09 -34.42
CA GLU A 786 -0.92 0.82 -33.46
C GLU A 786 -2.30 1.18 -34.05
N CYS A 787 -2.41 2.33 -34.71
CA CYS A 787 -3.67 2.79 -35.30
C CYS A 787 -4.18 1.84 -36.41
N ARG A 788 -3.30 1.34 -37.28
CA ARG A 788 -3.66 0.35 -38.30
C ARG A 788 -4.19 -0.95 -37.69
N ARG A 789 -3.61 -1.42 -36.57
CA ARG A 789 -4.08 -2.61 -35.84
C ARG A 789 -5.47 -2.40 -35.26
N ILE A 790 -5.73 -1.23 -34.69
CA ILE A 790 -7.05 -0.88 -34.12
C ILE A 790 -8.11 -0.83 -35.24
N ILE A 791 -7.81 -0.20 -36.38
CA ILE A 791 -8.71 -0.17 -37.54
C ILE A 791 -9.00 -1.59 -38.04
N ALA A 792 -7.96 -2.42 -38.22
CA ALA A 792 -8.12 -3.79 -38.66
C ALA A 792 -8.90 -4.65 -37.65
N ALA A 793 -8.78 -4.37 -36.34
CA ALA A 793 -9.56 -5.03 -35.30
C ALA A 793 -11.05 -4.68 -35.39
N LEU A 794 -11.39 -3.41 -35.65
CA LEU A 794 -12.76 -2.96 -35.90
C LEU A 794 -13.34 -3.62 -37.17
N ASP A 795 -12.56 -3.69 -38.24
CA ASP A 795 -12.94 -4.39 -39.47
C ASP A 795 -13.17 -5.88 -39.24
N HIS A 796 -12.32 -6.52 -38.44
CA HIS A 796 -12.45 -7.93 -38.09
C HIS A 796 -13.70 -8.18 -37.23
N ALA A 797 -13.97 -7.32 -36.25
CA ALA A 797 -15.18 -7.38 -35.42
C ALA A 797 -16.46 -7.20 -36.27
N GLU A 798 -16.47 -6.24 -37.21
CA GLU A 798 -17.59 -6.02 -38.14
C GLU A 798 -17.82 -7.25 -39.03
N LYS A 799 -16.74 -7.81 -39.60
CA LYS A 799 -16.80 -9.00 -40.45
C LYS A 799 -17.36 -10.23 -39.72
N MET A 800 -16.99 -10.40 -38.45
CA MET A 800 -17.46 -11.52 -37.63
C MET A 800 -18.84 -11.27 -36.99
N GLY A 801 -19.32 -10.03 -36.96
CA GLY A 801 -20.55 -9.67 -36.28
C GLY A 801 -20.45 -9.83 -34.75
N VAL A 802 -19.27 -9.59 -34.18
CA VAL A 802 -19.00 -9.73 -32.73
C VAL A 802 -18.66 -8.36 -32.12
N PRO A 803 -18.87 -8.16 -30.80
CA PRO A 803 -18.43 -6.94 -30.14
C PRO A 803 -16.91 -6.80 -30.15
N LEU A 804 -16.44 -5.55 -30.03
CA LEU A 804 -15.07 -5.22 -29.67
C LEU A 804 -15.00 -4.87 -28.18
N GLU A 805 -14.01 -5.42 -27.51
CA GLU A 805 -13.71 -5.18 -26.10
C GLU A 805 -12.34 -4.54 -25.99
N TRP A 806 -12.22 -3.44 -25.26
CA TRP A 806 -11.01 -2.65 -25.18
C TRP A 806 -10.63 -2.35 -23.75
N VAL A 807 -9.53 -2.94 -23.28
CA VAL A 807 -8.87 -2.49 -22.04
C VAL A 807 -7.94 -1.34 -22.42
N ALA A 808 -8.46 -0.13 -22.28
CA ALA A 808 -7.85 1.08 -22.79
C ALA A 808 -6.70 1.54 -21.87
N LEU A 809 -5.52 1.70 -22.47
CA LEU A 809 -4.34 2.26 -21.84
C LEU A 809 -3.49 2.91 -22.93
N SER A 810 -3.25 4.22 -22.81
CA SER A 810 -2.40 4.95 -23.74
C SER A 810 -1.90 6.28 -23.17
N GLY A 811 -0.63 6.57 -23.42
CA GLY A 811 0.00 7.89 -23.25
C GLY A 811 -0.41 8.93 -24.29
N GLY A 812 -1.27 8.60 -25.25
CA GLY A 812 -1.74 9.48 -26.32
C GLY A 812 -0.99 9.27 -27.65
N ALA A 813 -1.18 10.19 -28.59
CA ALA A 813 -0.49 10.17 -29.87
C ALA A 813 1.02 10.16 -29.68
N ARG A 814 1.74 9.32 -30.44
CA ARG A 814 3.19 9.25 -30.37
C ARG A 814 3.80 10.60 -30.77
N ILE A 815 4.64 11.15 -29.89
CA ILE A 815 5.36 12.41 -30.12
C ILE A 815 6.79 12.08 -30.52
N ALA A 816 7.15 12.39 -31.76
CA ALA A 816 8.50 12.22 -32.27
C ALA A 816 8.84 13.35 -33.24
N PHE A 817 10.12 13.73 -33.30
CA PHE A 817 10.59 14.82 -34.17
C PHE A 817 10.48 14.50 -35.66
N ASP A 818 10.34 13.22 -36.02
CA ASP A 818 10.34 12.70 -37.38
C ASP A 818 8.93 12.28 -37.88
N SER A 819 7.90 12.30 -37.04
CA SER A 819 6.58 11.72 -37.36
C SER A 819 5.38 12.27 -36.56
N GLY A 820 5.49 13.50 -36.03
CA GLY A 820 4.49 14.03 -35.10
C GLY A 820 3.10 14.30 -35.69
N THR A 821 3.00 14.96 -36.85
CA THR A 821 1.72 15.36 -37.45
C THR A 821 0.98 14.19 -38.08
N GLU A 822 1.71 13.26 -38.69
CA GLU A 822 1.17 12.06 -39.33
C GLU A 822 0.49 11.15 -38.31
N ASN A 823 1.01 11.07 -37.09
CA ASN A 823 0.35 10.33 -36.01
C ASN A 823 -1.04 10.91 -35.68
N LEU A 824 -1.25 12.23 -35.83
CA LEU A 824 -2.57 12.82 -35.64
C LEU A 824 -3.56 12.37 -36.73
N ASP A 825 -3.12 12.30 -37.99
CA ASP A 825 -3.96 11.78 -39.09
C ASP A 825 -4.41 10.34 -38.82
N TRP A 826 -3.48 9.49 -38.36
CA TRP A 826 -3.80 8.11 -37.98
C TRP A 826 -4.75 8.03 -36.80
N THR A 827 -4.58 8.88 -35.77
CA THR A 827 -5.51 8.88 -34.65
C THR A 827 -6.90 9.37 -35.03
N ALA A 828 -7.00 10.30 -35.98
CA ALA A 828 -8.26 10.75 -36.55
C ALA A 828 -8.92 9.66 -37.41
N ALA A 829 -8.14 8.87 -38.16
CA ALA A 829 -8.64 7.73 -38.93
C ALA A 829 -9.26 6.66 -38.02
N VAL A 830 -8.64 6.35 -36.88
CA VAL A 830 -9.20 5.45 -35.86
C VAL A 830 -10.53 5.99 -35.34
N LEU A 831 -10.57 7.28 -34.97
CA LEU A 831 -11.80 7.91 -34.47
C LEU A 831 -12.94 7.81 -35.50
N ARG A 832 -12.65 8.15 -36.76
CA ARG A 832 -13.62 8.01 -37.86
C ARG A 832 -14.13 6.58 -37.95
N ARG A 833 -13.24 5.59 -37.88
CA ARG A 833 -13.61 4.18 -37.99
C ARG A 833 -14.47 3.71 -36.81
N ILE A 834 -14.20 4.17 -35.59
CA ILE A 834 -15.02 3.92 -34.40
C ILE A 834 -16.45 4.42 -34.62
N VAL A 835 -16.61 5.65 -35.12
CA VAL A 835 -17.93 6.23 -35.42
C VAL A 835 -18.64 5.43 -36.51
N GLU A 836 -17.97 5.13 -37.62
CA GLU A 836 -18.56 4.33 -38.71
C GLU A 836 -18.97 2.92 -38.23
N PHE A 837 -18.15 2.26 -37.39
CA PHE A 837 -18.44 0.94 -36.83
C PHE A 837 -19.67 0.96 -35.93
N THR A 838 -19.73 1.92 -35.00
CA THR A 838 -20.84 2.03 -34.04
C THR A 838 -22.14 2.50 -34.69
N GLN A 839 -22.09 3.39 -35.70
CA GLN A 839 -23.27 3.78 -36.49
C GLN A 839 -23.90 2.60 -37.25
N ARG A 840 -23.09 1.60 -37.63
CA ARG A 840 -23.57 0.34 -38.24
C ARG A 840 -24.10 -0.66 -37.22
N GLY A 841 -24.16 -0.30 -35.94
CA GLY A 841 -24.62 -1.14 -34.85
C GLY A 841 -23.52 -1.96 -34.16
N GLY A 842 -22.26 -1.75 -34.54
CA GLY A 842 -21.10 -2.31 -33.84
C GLY A 842 -21.07 -1.89 -32.37
N VAL A 843 -20.61 -2.79 -31.50
CA VAL A 843 -20.59 -2.60 -30.05
C VAL A 843 -19.14 -2.53 -29.60
N ILE A 844 -18.76 -1.46 -28.89
CA ILE A 844 -17.43 -1.31 -28.28
C ILE A 844 -17.60 -1.17 -26.77
N ASN A 845 -17.09 -2.13 -26.01
CA ASN A 845 -17.05 -2.06 -24.55
C ASN A 845 -15.64 -1.68 -24.09
N VAL A 846 -15.54 -0.70 -23.20
CA VAL A 846 -14.27 -0.11 -22.77
C VAL A 846 -14.07 -0.31 -21.27
N LEU A 847 -12.90 -0.80 -20.88
CA LEU A 847 -12.43 -0.85 -19.50
C LEU A 847 -11.28 0.15 -19.34
N VAL A 848 -11.38 1.04 -18.34
CA VAL A 848 -10.35 2.05 -18.04
C VAL A 848 -9.77 1.81 -16.65
N ASP A 849 -8.54 1.30 -16.62
CA ASP A 849 -7.78 0.97 -15.40
C ASP A 849 -6.31 1.48 -15.50
N GLY A 850 -6.17 2.70 -15.98
CA GLY A 850 -4.89 3.38 -16.14
C GLY A 850 -5.01 4.68 -16.94
N PRO A 851 -3.88 5.21 -17.43
CA PRO A 851 -3.86 6.44 -18.23
C PRO A 851 -4.55 6.25 -19.58
N CYS A 852 -5.48 7.13 -19.90
CA CYS A 852 -6.01 7.35 -21.25
C CYS A 852 -5.81 8.81 -21.62
N VAL A 853 -4.78 9.12 -22.40
CA VAL A 853 -4.43 10.52 -22.73
C VAL A 853 -4.78 10.88 -24.17
N GLY A 854 -5.26 12.10 -24.39
CA GLY A 854 -5.46 12.67 -25.73
C GLY A 854 -6.43 11.85 -26.59
N ALA A 855 -5.95 11.32 -27.72
CA ALA A 855 -6.77 10.57 -28.68
C ALA A 855 -7.55 9.41 -28.04
N GLN A 856 -6.93 8.63 -27.14
CA GLN A 856 -7.62 7.53 -26.46
C GLN A 856 -8.83 8.01 -25.63
N SER A 857 -8.73 9.17 -24.98
CA SER A 857 -9.86 9.76 -24.25
C SER A 857 -11.04 10.08 -25.16
N TYR A 858 -10.76 10.64 -26.35
CA TYR A 858 -11.80 10.86 -27.37
C TYR A 858 -12.40 9.53 -27.85
N TRP A 859 -11.56 8.56 -28.19
CA TRP A 859 -12.03 7.25 -28.67
C TRP A 859 -12.94 6.56 -27.66
N ASN A 860 -12.59 6.57 -26.37
CA ASN A 860 -13.41 5.98 -25.32
C ASN A 860 -14.80 6.65 -25.23
N ALA A 861 -14.84 7.98 -25.31
CA ALA A 861 -16.09 8.74 -25.27
C ALA A 861 -16.95 8.48 -26.51
N GLU A 862 -16.35 8.56 -27.69
CA GLU A 862 -17.02 8.43 -28.99
C GLU A 862 -17.46 6.97 -29.26
N ALA A 863 -16.82 5.99 -28.60
CA ALA A 863 -17.24 4.59 -28.63
C ALA A 863 -18.47 4.30 -27.76
N THR A 864 -18.77 5.12 -26.74
CA THR A 864 -19.72 4.74 -25.68
C THR A 864 -20.79 5.78 -25.33
N MET A 865 -20.65 7.04 -25.72
CA MET A 865 -21.52 8.15 -25.28
C MET A 865 -22.36 8.81 -26.39
N LEU A 866 -22.12 8.52 -27.66
CA LEU A 866 -22.97 9.02 -28.74
C LEU A 866 -24.31 8.25 -28.78
N MET A 867 -25.34 8.88 -29.35
CA MET A 867 -26.70 8.32 -29.39
C MET A 867 -26.83 6.96 -30.09
N HIS A 868 -25.87 6.60 -30.95
CA HIS A 868 -25.85 5.32 -31.65
C HIS A 868 -24.98 4.26 -30.95
N CYS A 869 -24.22 4.65 -29.93
CA CYS A 869 -23.36 3.73 -29.19
C CYS A 869 -24.19 2.77 -28.34
N ARG A 870 -23.89 1.48 -28.47
CA ARG A 870 -24.54 0.40 -27.69
C ARG A 870 -23.67 -0.15 -26.58
N GLY A 871 -22.36 0.07 -26.66
CA GLY A 871 -21.41 -0.44 -25.69
C GLY A 871 -21.38 0.36 -24.39
N THR A 872 -20.51 -0.04 -23.48
CA THR A 872 -20.38 0.54 -22.15
C THR A 872 -18.94 0.89 -21.80
N LEU A 873 -18.76 1.84 -20.89
CA LEU A 873 -17.49 2.14 -20.26
C LEU A 873 -17.55 1.80 -18.76
N VAL A 874 -16.60 0.97 -18.30
CA VAL A 874 -16.38 0.66 -16.88
C VAL A 874 -15.04 1.26 -16.47
N MET A 875 -15.04 2.00 -15.35
CA MET A 875 -13.84 2.69 -14.87
C MET A 875 -13.50 2.28 -13.45
N THR A 876 -12.20 2.11 -13.17
CA THR A 876 -11.67 1.86 -11.84
C THR A 876 -11.15 3.15 -11.20
N PRO A 877 -10.93 3.19 -9.86
CA PRO A 877 -10.27 4.33 -9.20
C PRO A 877 -8.87 4.66 -9.73
N ARG A 878 -8.19 3.72 -10.40
CA ARG A 878 -6.88 3.93 -11.02
C ARG A 878 -6.96 4.54 -12.41
N GLY A 879 -8.11 4.43 -13.06
CA GLY A 879 -8.34 4.97 -14.39
C GLY A 879 -8.37 6.49 -14.37
N TYR A 880 -7.86 7.12 -15.42
CA TYR A 880 -8.15 8.51 -15.73
C TYR A 880 -8.15 8.78 -17.24
N MET A 881 -9.06 9.65 -17.66
CA MET A 881 -9.22 10.11 -19.03
C MET A 881 -8.95 11.60 -19.09
N VAL A 882 -7.81 12.00 -19.65
CA VAL A 882 -7.40 13.40 -19.75
C VAL A 882 -6.99 13.75 -21.17
N LEU A 883 -7.31 14.96 -21.61
CA LEU A 883 -6.79 15.47 -22.89
C LEU A 883 -5.35 15.97 -22.75
N THR A 884 -5.03 16.53 -21.59
CA THR A 884 -3.71 17.09 -21.28
C THR A 884 -3.38 16.77 -19.84
N GLY A 885 -2.19 16.21 -19.60
CA GLY A 885 -1.76 15.88 -18.24
C GLY A 885 -1.50 17.12 -17.39
N LYS A 886 -1.63 16.98 -16.07
CA LYS A 886 -1.44 18.03 -15.06
C LYS A 886 -0.18 18.87 -15.31
N ARG A 887 0.98 18.22 -15.43
CA ARG A 887 2.26 18.91 -15.58
C ARG A 887 2.31 19.80 -16.83
N ALA A 888 1.68 19.36 -17.93
CA ALA A 888 1.61 20.16 -19.14
C ALA A 888 0.66 21.37 -18.97
N LEU A 889 -0.43 21.22 -18.21
CA LEU A 889 -1.31 22.34 -17.85
C LEU A 889 -0.60 23.37 -16.94
N GLU A 890 0.16 22.91 -15.96
CA GLU A 890 0.95 23.78 -15.07
C GLU A 890 2.01 24.57 -15.85
N VAL A 891 2.70 23.92 -16.79
CA VAL A 891 3.66 24.59 -17.70
C VAL A 891 2.95 25.62 -18.59
N ALA A 892 1.69 25.39 -18.95
CA ALA A 892 0.88 26.37 -19.67
C ALA A 892 0.29 27.48 -18.76
N GLY A 893 0.69 27.53 -17.49
CA GLY A 893 0.23 28.52 -16.50
C GLY A 893 -1.18 28.28 -15.97
N SER A 894 -1.75 27.08 -16.13
CA SER A 894 -3.08 26.74 -15.61
C SER A 894 -3.03 26.29 -14.16
N VAL A 895 -4.03 26.69 -13.37
CA VAL A 895 -4.29 26.11 -12.04
C VAL A 895 -4.97 24.75 -12.25
N ALA A 896 -4.18 23.68 -12.24
CA ALA A 896 -4.67 22.32 -12.39
C ALA A 896 -5.02 21.69 -11.02
N ALA A 897 -5.78 20.60 -11.03
CA ALA A 897 -5.95 19.75 -9.85
C ALA A 897 -4.60 19.16 -9.40
N GLU A 898 -4.52 18.68 -8.15
CA GLU A 898 -3.27 18.15 -7.58
C GLU A 898 -2.76 16.89 -8.30
N THR A 899 -3.63 16.16 -9.01
CA THR A 899 -3.31 14.91 -9.72
C THR A 899 -4.02 14.83 -11.08
N ASN A 900 -3.61 13.90 -11.95
CA ASN A 900 -4.32 13.65 -13.21
C ASN A 900 -5.73 13.08 -12.96
N GLU A 901 -5.88 12.28 -11.91
CA GLU A 901 -7.13 11.74 -11.41
C GLU A 901 -8.07 12.86 -10.95
N GLY A 902 -7.55 13.94 -10.39
CA GLY A 902 -8.33 15.14 -10.06
C GLY A 902 -8.87 15.90 -11.29
N ILE A 903 -8.29 15.67 -12.48
CA ILE A 903 -8.75 16.28 -13.74
C ILE A 903 -9.77 15.38 -14.45
N GLY A 904 -9.50 14.08 -14.51
CA GLY A 904 -10.25 13.14 -15.34
C GLY A 904 -10.40 11.74 -14.77
N GLY A 905 -10.24 11.58 -13.46
CA GLY A 905 -10.42 10.32 -12.75
C GLY A 905 -11.88 9.94 -12.54
N LEU A 906 -12.08 8.89 -11.74
CA LEU A 906 -13.37 8.23 -11.56
C LEU A 906 -14.49 9.18 -11.14
N GLU A 907 -14.24 10.10 -10.20
CA GLU A 907 -15.26 11.05 -9.72
C GLU A 907 -15.78 11.94 -10.85
N ILE A 908 -14.86 12.53 -11.64
CA ILE A 908 -15.19 13.41 -12.76
C ILE A 908 -15.94 12.64 -13.85
N MET A 909 -15.42 11.47 -14.24
CA MET A 909 -15.99 10.67 -15.31
C MET A 909 -17.31 10.00 -14.93
N THR A 910 -17.50 9.68 -13.65
CA THR A 910 -18.80 9.22 -13.15
C THR A 910 -19.80 10.38 -13.14
N GLY A 911 -19.38 11.55 -12.66
CA GLY A 911 -20.21 12.75 -12.56
C GLY A 911 -20.68 13.28 -13.91
N ASN A 912 -19.86 13.17 -14.97
CA ASN A 912 -20.25 13.58 -16.33
C ASN A 912 -20.90 12.47 -17.17
N GLY A 913 -20.97 11.24 -16.64
CA GLY A 913 -21.61 10.08 -17.26
C GLY A 913 -20.73 9.26 -18.21
N GLN A 914 -19.46 9.62 -18.41
CA GLN A 914 -18.51 8.82 -19.20
C GLN A 914 -18.29 7.45 -18.56
N ALA A 915 -18.02 7.40 -17.24
CA ALA A 915 -17.97 6.16 -16.48
C ALA A 915 -19.40 5.71 -16.15
N GLN A 916 -19.89 4.78 -16.96
CA GLN A 916 -21.28 4.32 -16.90
C GLN A 916 -21.47 3.28 -15.80
N TYR A 917 -20.40 2.52 -15.53
CA TYR A 917 -20.23 1.67 -14.37
C TYR A 917 -18.88 1.95 -13.70
N THR A 918 -18.81 1.63 -12.42
CA THR A 918 -17.61 1.76 -11.59
C THR A 918 -17.26 0.43 -10.97
N ALA A 919 -15.98 0.06 -10.92
CA ALA A 919 -15.51 -1.16 -10.27
C ALA A 919 -14.26 -0.86 -9.42
N PRO A 920 -14.04 -1.57 -8.30
CA PRO A 920 -12.89 -1.31 -7.42
C PRO A 920 -11.54 -1.59 -8.09
N ASP A 921 -11.50 -2.56 -9.00
CA ASP A 921 -10.31 -2.98 -9.74
C ASP A 921 -10.67 -3.60 -11.10
N LEU A 922 -9.67 -3.92 -11.91
CA LEU A 922 -9.86 -4.44 -13.26
C LEU A 922 -10.50 -5.85 -13.29
N LYS A 923 -10.26 -6.71 -12.30
CA LYS A 923 -10.91 -8.03 -12.24
C LYS A 923 -12.40 -7.86 -11.98
N SER A 924 -12.78 -7.03 -11.01
CA SER A 924 -14.19 -6.70 -10.77
C SER A 924 -14.83 -5.94 -11.93
N ALA A 925 -14.06 -5.14 -12.68
CA ALA A 925 -14.55 -4.50 -13.90
C ALA A 925 -14.91 -5.54 -14.97
N TYR A 926 -14.09 -6.59 -15.10
CA TYR A 926 -14.36 -7.74 -15.96
C TYR A 926 -15.59 -8.53 -15.52
N GLU A 927 -15.74 -8.82 -14.23
CA GLU A 927 -16.94 -9.48 -13.69
C GLU A 927 -18.22 -8.68 -14.02
N LEU A 928 -18.16 -7.35 -13.88
CA LEU A 928 -19.27 -6.47 -14.23
C LEU A 928 -19.54 -6.48 -15.74
N LEU A 929 -18.50 -6.46 -16.58
CA LEU A 929 -18.65 -6.53 -18.03
C LEU A 929 -19.23 -7.88 -18.49
N LEU A 930 -18.83 -8.99 -17.88
CA LEU A 930 -19.41 -10.32 -18.14
C LEU A 930 -20.89 -10.35 -17.75
N ARG A 931 -21.26 -9.77 -16.60
CA ARG A 931 -22.67 -9.60 -16.23
C ARG A 931 -23.43 -8.69 -17.20
N HIS A 932 -22.77 -7.66 -17.75
CA HIS A 932 -23.37 -6.82 -18.77
C HIS A 932 -23.71 -7.64 -20.04
N TYR A 933 -22.78 -8.50 -20.49
CA TYR A 933 -23.01 -9.41 -21.62
C TYR A 933 -24.15 -10.40 -21.40
N ASP A 934 -24.44 -10.84 -20.16
CA ASP A 934 -25.60 -11.70 -19.87
C ASP A 934 -26.93 -11.08 -20.37
N TYR A 935 -26.99 -9.74 -20.41
CA TYR A 935 -28.16 -8.97 -20.84
C TYR A 935 -28.03 -8.39 -22.25
N THR A 936 -26.82 -8.09 -22.74
CA THR A 936 -26.62 -7.30 -23.97
C THR A 936 -25.95 -8.06 -25.11
N TYR A 937 -25.30 -9.19 -24.87
CA TYR A 937 -24.62 -9.94 -25.92
C TYR A 937 -25.63 -10.55 -26.89
N VAL A 938 -25.45 -10.24 -28.18
CA VAL A 938 -26.20 -10.83 -29.30
C VAL A 938 -25.21 -11.70 -30.07
N ALA A 939 -25.45 -13.01 -30.12
CA ALA A 939 -24.55 -13.89 -30.86
C ALA A 939 -24.64 -13.61 -32.37
N PRO A 940 -23.59 -13.92 -33.15
CA PRO A 940 -23.65 -13.82 -34.61
C PRO A 940 -24.88 -14.55 -35.17
N CYS A 941 -25.55 -13.93 -36.14
CA CYS A 941 -26.82 -14.40 -36.75
C CYS A 941 -28.07 -14.33 -35.85
N GLU A 942 -27.96 -13.93 -34.58
CA GLU A 942 -29.12 -13.68 -33.72
C GLU A 942 -29.58 -12.21 -33.83
N ARG A 943 -30.87 -11.96 -33.57
CA ARG A 943 -31.45 -10.59 -33.62
C ARG A 943 -31.53 -9.90 -32.26
N ARG A 944 -31.45 -10.67 -31.17
CA ARG A 944 -31.61 -10.21 -29.79
C ARG A 944 -30.82 -11.09 -28.84
N ALA A 945 -30.51 -10.59 -27.65
CA ALA A 945 -29.86 -11.36 -26.61
C ALA A 945 -30.70 -12.60 -26.23
N ARG A 946 -30.03 -13.71 -25.94
CA ARG A 946 -30.69 -15.00 -25.64
C ARG A 946 -31.59 -14.87 -24.41
N ARG A 947 -32.69 -15.62 -24.37
CA ARG A 947 -33.52 -15.74 -23.16
C ARG A 947 -32.79 -16.56 -22.10
N ARG A 948 -32.91 -16.24 -20.81
CA ARG A 948 -32.48 -17.08 -19.68
C ARG A 948 -33.74 -17.71 -19.08
N PRO A 949 -33.81 -19.04 -18.87
CA PRO A 949 -34.89 -19.60 -18.06
C PRO A 949 -34.87 -18.95 -16.67
N SER A 950 -35.99 -18.38 -16.24
CA SER A 950 -36.15 -17.84 -14.90
C SER A 950 -37.00 -18.80 -14.07
N ALA A 951 -36.61 -18.98 -12.81
CA ALA A 951 -37.40 -19.66 -11.79
C ALA A 951 -38.52 -18.74 -11.23
N ASP A 952 -38.49 -17.45 -11.52
CA ASP A 952 -39.54 -16.50 -11.15
C ASP A 952 -40.78 -16.71 -12.04
N PRO A 953 -41.97 -17.02 -11.47
CA PRO A 953 -43.16 -17.26 -12.25
C PRO A 953 -43.58 -16.02 -13.06
N VAL A 954 -43.82 -16.19 -14.37
CA VAL A 954 -44.31 -15.11 -15.25
C VAL A 954 -45.64 -14.51 -14.77
N GLY A 955 -46.46 -15.30 -14.07
CA GLY A 955 -47.72 -14.86 -13.47
C GLY A 955 -47.61 -14.30 -12.05
N ARG A 956 -46.40 -14.04 -11.52
CA ARG A 956 -46.21 -13.48 -10.18
C ARG A 956 -46.90 -12.12 -10.07
N ASP A 957 -47.76 -11.97 -9.07
CA ASP A 957 -48.33 -10.68 -8.73
C ASP A 957 -47.29 -9.82 -8.00
N ILE A 958 -46.87 -8.73 -8.66
CA ILE A 958 -45.88 -7.82 -8.10
C ILE A 958 -46.42 -6.98 -6.94
N THR A 959 -47.74 -6.87 -6.78
CA THR A 959 -48.36 -6.04 -5.73
C THR A 959 -48.03 -6.55 -4.33
N GLY A 960 -47.84 -7.86 -4.16
CA GLY A 960 -47.44 -8.46 -2.88
C GLY A 960 -45.94 -8.36 -2.57
N CYS A 961 -45.12 -7.80 -3.47
CA CYS A 961 -43.68 -7.68 -3.25
C CYS A 961 -43.38 -6.62 -2.19
N ALA A 962 -42.41 -6.91 -1.32
CA ALA A 962 -41.97 -5.98 -0.29
C ALA A 962 -41.43 -4.68 -0.92
N TYR A 963 -41.84 -3.54 -0.38
CA TYR A 963 -41.33 -2.24 -0.81
C TYR A 963 -40.07 -1.88 -0.02
N THR A 964 -38.96 -1.69 -0.74
CA THR A 964 -37.63 -1.43 -0.15
C THR A 964 -37.24 0.05 -0.09
N GLY A 965 -38.14 0.95 -0.49
CA GLY A 965 -37.89 2.40 -0.48
C GLY A 965 -38.30 3.09 0.82
N ALA A 966 -37.93 4.38 0.95
CA ALA A 966 -38.54 5.26 1.95
C ALA A 966 -39.99 5.60 1.55
N GLY A 967 -40.88 5.78 2.54
CA GLY A 967 -42.29 6.16 2.26
C GLY A 967 -43.35 5.48 3.13
N GLY A 968 -42.97 4.50 3.95
CA GLY A 968 -43.87 3.83 4.89
C GLY A 968 -44.86 2.84 4.25
N PHE A 969 -44.56 2.36 3.04
CA PHE A 969 -45.31 1.30 2.37
C PHE A 969 -44.75 -0.07 2.76
N ALA A 970 -45.62 -1.06 2.97
CA ALA A 970 -45.19 -2.42 3.23
C ALA A 970 -44.94 -3.16 1.90
N THR A 971 -45.79 -2.93 0.91
CA THR A 971 -45.76 -3.61 -0.38
C THR A 971 -45.80 -2.64 -1.57
N VAL A 972 -45.40 -3.11 -2.74
CA VAL A 972 -45.53 -2.34 -4.00
C VAL A 972 -47.00 -2.07 -4.34
N GLY A 973 -47.93 -2.95 -3.96
CA GLY A 973 -49.36 -2.77 -4.13
C GLY A 973 -49.91 -1.55 -3.37
N ASP A 974 -49.36 -1.26 -2.19
CA ASP A 974 -49.75 -0.11 -1.36
C ASP A 974 -49.54 1.23 -2.07
N LEU A 975 -48.62 1.29 -3.06
CA LEU A 975 -48.37 2.48 -3.87
C LEU A 975 -49.57 2.88 -4.72
N PHE A 976 -50.35 1.89 -5.16
CA PHE A 976 -51.44 2.05 -6.12
C PHE A 976 -52.84 1.91 -5.49
N SER A 977 -52.92 1.42 -4.25
CA SER A 977 -54.17 1.23 -3.50
C SER A 977 -54.63 2.51 -2.81
N GLU A 978 -55.94 2.70 -2.70
CA GLU A 978 -56.52 3.84 -1.96
C GLU A 978 -56.27 3.75 -0.45
N SER A 979 -56.12 2.54 0.12
CA SER A 979 -55.83 2.35 1.54
C SER A 979 -54.37 2.67 1.90
N GLY A 980 -53.41 2.32 1.04
CA GLY A 980 -51.98 2.54 1.27
C GLY A 980 -51.50 3.93 0.82
N ASN A 981 -51.97 4.39 -0.34
CA ASN A 981 -51.64 5.68 -0.91
C ASN A 981 -52.92 6.43 -1.40
N PRO A 982 -53.69 7.03 -0.49
CA PRO A 982 -54.94 7.72 -0.83
C PRO A 982 -54.76 8.74 -1.96
N GLY A 983 -55.51 8.58 -3.04
CA GLY A 983 -55.41 9.39 -4.25
C GLY A 983 -54.03 9.40 -4.93
N ARG A 984 -53.16 8.42 -4.62
CA ARG A 984 -51.81 8.22 -5.17
C ARG A 984 -50.87 9.43 -5.01
N LYS A 985 -51.01 10.16 -3.91
CA LYS A 985 -50.31 11.44 -3.68
C LYS A 985 -48.93 11.32 -3.05
N LYS A 986 -48.65 10.23 -2.33
CA LYS A 986 -47.35 10.02 -1.70
C LYS A 986 -46.31 9.61 -2.75
N PRO A 987 -45.14 10.26 -2.79
CA PRO A 987 -44.06 9.89 -3.69
C PRO A 987 -43.42 8.56 -3.27
N PHE A 988 -42.74 7.90 -4.20
CA PHE A 988 -42.06 6.62 -3.96
C PHE A 988 -40.74 6.52 -4.71
N ALA A 989 -39.91 5.56 -4.32
CA ALA A 989 -38.66 5.24 -4.99
C ALA A 989 -38.93 4.36 -6.23
N ILE A 990 -38.62 4.86 -7.42
CA ILE A 990 -38.88 4.13 -8.67
C ILE A 990 -38.10 2.81 -8.76
N ARG A 991 -36.92 2.75 -8.11
CA ARG A 991 -36.10 1.54 -8.05
C ARG A 991 -36.83 0.35 -7.44
N ALA A 992 -37.62 0.57 -6.40
CA ALA A 992 -38.38 -0.51 -5.75
C ALA A 992 -39.41 -1.14 -6.70
N VAL A 993 -40.09 -0.30 -7.50
CA VAL A 993 -41.06 -0.77 -8.51
C VAL A 993 -40.35 -1.49 -9.65
N MET A 994 -39.27 -0.93 -10.19
CA MET A 994 -38.49 -1.56 -11.25
C MET A 994 -37.93 -2.93 -10.82
N SER A 995 -37.39 -3.03 -9.60
CA SER A 995 -36.90 -4.29 -9.04
C SER A 995 -38.00 -5.32 -8.83
N ALA A 996 -39.22 -4.91 -8.44
CA ALA A 996 -40.34 -5.84 -8.28
C ALA A 996 -40.87 -6.37 -9.63
N VAL A 997 -40.79 -5.56 -10.70
CA VAL A 997 -41.17 -5.96 -12.06
C VAL A 997 -40.20 -6.96 -12.65
N LEU A 998 -38.89 -6.81 -12.41
CA LEU A 998 -37.88 -7.72 -12.92
C LEU A 998 -37.92 -9.09 -12.22
N ASP A 999 -37.37 -10.10 -12.88
CA ASP A 999 -37.25 -11.45 -12.37
C ASP A 999 -36.37 -11.47 -11.10
N GLN A 1000 -36.85 -12.10 -10.01
CA GLN A 1000 -36.18 -12.07 -8.71
C GLN A 1000 -34.92 -12.95 -8.62
N ASP A 1001 -34.72 -13.86 -9.57
CA ASP A 1001 -33.58 -14.79 -9.63
C ASP A 1001 -32.41 -14.27 -10.51
N ALA A 1002 -32.48 -12.99 -10.92
CA ALA A 1002 -31.46 -12.31 -11.71
C ALA A 1002 -31.24 -10.88 -11.19
N PRO A 1003 -30.10 -10.58 -10.54
CA PRO A 1003 -29.85 -9.25 -10.00
C PRO A 1003 -29.67 -8.21 -11.13
N PRO A 1004 -30.40 -7.08 -11.11
CA PRO A 1004 -30.31 -6.05 -12.14
C PRO A 1004 -28.96 -5.33 -12.14
N LEU A 1005 -28.67 -4.64 -13.25
CA LEU A 1005 -27.52 -3.76 -13.43
C LEU A 1005 -27.99 -2.33 -13.75
N GLU A 1006 -27.74 -1.39 -12.83
CA GLU A 1006 -28.07 0.02 -13.04
C GLU A 1006 -26.91 0.77 -13.72
N ARG A 1007 -27.21 1.47 -14.83
CA ARG A 1007 -26.26 2.23 -15.64
C ARG A 1007 -26.36 3.74 -15.32
N TRP A 1008 -25.21 4.44 -15.34
CA TRP A 1008 -25.09 5.87 -15.01
C TRP A 1008 -25.66 6.25 -13.64
N LYS A 1009 -25.50 5.36 -12.64
CA LYS A 1009 -25.96 5.60 -11.27
C LYS A 1009 -25.38 6.88 -10.66
N GLY A 1010 -24.17 7.26 -11.07
CA GLY A 1010 -23.43 8.40 -10.54
C GLY A 1010 -23.47 9.70 -11.37
N LEU A 1011 -24.19 9.73 -12.51
CA LEU A 1011 -24.29 10.92 -13.35
C LEU A 1011 -24.88 12.11 -12.57
N ALA A 1012 -24.13 13.20 -12.46
CA ALA A 1012 -24.57 14.42 -11.79
C ALA A 1012 -25.61 15.15 -12.65
N GLY A 1013 -26.72 15.55 -12.02
CA GLY A 1013 -27.86 16.15 -12.71
C GLY A 1013 -28.79 15.15 -13.42
N GLY A 1014 -28.41 13.87 -13.50
CA GLY A 1014 -29.20 12.79 -14.10
C GLY A 1014 -29.84 11.85 -13.07
N GLU A 1015 -29.93 12.26 -11.80
CA GLU A 1015 -30.36 11.40 -10.70
C GLU A 1015 -31.84 11.00 -10.80
N THR A 1016 -32.68 11.83 -11.43
CA THR A 1016 -34.12 11.57 -11.56
C THR A 1016 -34.46 10.52 -12.61
N THR A 1017 -33.54 10.17 -13.51
CA THR A 1017 -33.70 9.08 -14.48
C THR A 1017 -32.89 7.88 -14.02
N VAL A 1018 -33.53 6.72 -13.94
CA VAL A 1018 -32.91 5.44 -13.55
C VAL A 1018 -32.95 4.49 -14.75
N VAL A 1019 -31.81 3.94 -15.13
CA VAL A 1019 -31.68 3.00 -16.26
C VAL A 1019 -31.16 1.67 -15.72
N MET A 1020 -31.92 0.59 -15.88
CA MET A 1020 -31.54 -0.75 -15.41
C MET A 1020 -31.65 -1.80 -16.50
N HIS A 1021 -30.63 -2.65 -16.60
CA HIS A 1021 -30.73 -3.92 -17.30
C HIS A 1021 -31.15 -5.04 -16.35
N GLY A 1022 -32.03 -5.92 -16.81
CA GLY A 1022 -32.50 -7.07 -16.03
C GLY A 1022 -33.20 -8.09 -16.91
N GLN A 1023 -33.99 -8.97 -16.30
CA GLN A 1023 -34.81 -9.97 -16.98
C GLN A 1023 -36.29 -9.81 -16.64
N LEU A 1024 -37.15 -10.11 -17.61
CA LEU A 1024 -38.60 -10.19 -17.44
C LEU A 1024 -39.13 -11.45 -18.12
N GLY A 1025 -39.61 -12.40 -17.33
CA GLY A 1025 -39.98 -13.74 -17.79
C GLY A 1025 -38.83 -14.45 -18.52
N GLY A 1026 -37.60 -14.19 -18.09
CA GLY A 1026 -36.37 -14.67 -18.68
C GLY A 1026 -35.82 -13.87 -19.87
N ASN A 1027 -36.56 -12.87 -20.37
CA ASN A 1027 -36.12 -12.06 -21.50
C ASN A 1027 -35.26 -10.89 -21.01
N PRO A 1028 -34.04 -10.67 -21.55
CA PRO A 1028 -33.27 -9.48 -21.25
C PRO A 1028 -34.03 -8.21 -21.65
N VAL A 1029 -34.15 -7.27 -20.71
CA VAL A 1029 -34.84 -5.99 -20.91
C VAL A 1029 -34.01 -4.83 -20.34
N CYS A 1030 -34.23 -3.64 -20.88
CA CYS A 1030 -33.77 -2.39 -20.30
C CYS A 1030 -35.01 -1.62 -19.79
N LEU A 1031 -35.04 -1.30 -18.50
CA LEU A 1031 -36.07 -0.48 -17.89
C LEU A 1031 -35.55 0.94 -17.69
N ILE A 1032 -36.39 1.92 -18.04
CA ILE A 1032 -36.15 3.34 -17.76
C ILE A 1032 -37.24 3.79 -16.78
N GLY A 1033 -36.83 4.25 -15.60
CA GLY A 1033 -37.71 4.74 -14.56
C GLY A 1033 -37.47 6.21 -14.27
N ILE A 1034 -38.54 6.96 -14.02
CA ILE A 1034 -38.46 8.36 -13.60
C ILE A 1034 -38.79 8.43 -12.10
N GLU A 1035 -37.92 9.09 -11.35
CA GLU A 1035 -38.02 9.15 -9.90
C GLU A 1035 -39.27 9.94 -9.46
N SER A 1036 -40.07 9.31 -8.60
CA SER A 1036 -41.31 9.90 -8.08
C SER A 1036 -41.07 10.68 -6.78
N GLN A 1037 -39.95 10.49 -6.10
CA GLN A 1037 -39.59 11.28 -4.93
C GLN A 1037 -38.60 12.41 -5.26
N PRO A 1038 -38.65 13.54 -4.54
CA PRO A 1038 -37.59 14.52 -4.60
C PRO A 1038 -36.24 13.90 -4.20
N LEU A 1039 -35.19 14.16 -4.97
CA LEU A 1039 -33.85 13.67 -4.67
C LEU A 1039 -32.91 14.82 -4.31
N PRO A 1040 -32.02 14.67 -3.32
CA PRO A 1040 -31.00 15.67 -3.06
C PRO A 1040 -30.06 15.78 -4.27
N ARG A 1041 -29.69 17.01 -4.64
CA ARG A 1041 -28.73 17.25 -5.72
C ARG A 1041 -27.32 16.84 -5.27
N ARG A 1042 -26.60 16.09 -6.11
CA ARG A 1042 -25.19 15.71 -5.89
C ARG A 1042 -24.24 16.80 -6.41
N GLY A 1043 -23.09 16.91 -5.77
CA GLY A 1043 -22.02 17.84 -6.17
C GLY A 1043 -22.25 19.30 -5.78
N PRO A 1044 -21.42 20.23 -6.30
CA PRO A 1044 -21.46 21.64 -5.95
C PRO A 1044 -22.81 22.28 -6.34
N ARG A 1045 -23.38 23.03 -5.40
CA ARG A 1045 -24.67 23.72 -5.57
C ARG A 1045 -24.42 25.17 -5.97
N PRO A 1046 -25.07 25.67 -7.04
CA PRO A 1046 -25.15 27.11 -7.27
C PRO A 1046 -25.76 27.79 -6.04
N VAL A 1047 -25.28 28.98 -5.68
CA VAL A 1047 -25.71 29.72 -4.48
C VAL A 1047 -27.23 30.00 -4.49
N ASP A 1048 -27.83 30.06 -5.66
CA ASP A 1048 -29.23 30.32 -5.97
C ASP A 1048 -30.00 29.07 -6.49
N GLY A 1049 -29.35 27.91 -6.55
CA GLY A 1049 -29.94 26.68 -7.10
C GLY A 1049 -30.77 25.87 -6.09
N PRO A 1050 -31.77 25.10 -6.53
CA PRO A 1050 -32.54 24.25 -5.64
C PRO A 1050 -31.66 23.16 -5.01
N ALA A 1051 -31.88 22.88 -3.72
CA ALA A 1051 -31.13 21.86 -2.97
C ALA A 1051 -31.50 20.42 -3.37
N SER A 1052 -32.63 20.24 -4.06
CA SER A 1052 -33.17 18.95 -4.49
C SER A 1052 -33.77 19.03 -5.88
N TRP A 1053 -33.73 17.91 -6.61
CA TRP A 1053 -34.50 17.68 -7.82
C TRP A 1053 -35.96 17.43 -7.48
N MET A 1054 -36.86 18.05 -8.23
CA MET A 1054 -38.30 17.86 -8.08
C MET A 1054 -38.73 16.51 -8.65
N SER A 1055 -39.73 15.91 -8.00
CA SER A 1055 -40.39 14.66 -8.42
C SER A 1055 -40.87 14.71 -9.88
N GLY A 1056 -40.78 13.59 -10.59
CA GLY A 1056 -41.43 13.38 -11.90
C GLY A 1056 -40.95 14.32 -13.01
N THR A 1057 -39.83 15.03 -12.80
CA THR A 1057 -39.35 16.07 -13.71
C THR A 1057 -38.09 15.61 -14.44
N LEU A 1058 -38.09 15.79 -15.76
CA LEU A 1058 -36.93 15.55 -16.62
C LEU A 1058 -36.10 16.83 -16.74
N PHE A 1059 -34.96 16.87 -16.05
CA PHE A 1059 -33.96 17.91 -16.18
C PHE A 1059 -33.02 17.63 -17.35
N PRO A 1060 -32.25 18.63 -17.87
CA PRO A 1060 -31.43 18.43 -19.07
C PRO A 1060 -30.52 17.19 -19.06
N HIS A 1061 -29.85 16.93 -17.93
CA HIS A 1061 -29.01 15.74 -17.78
C HIS A 1061 -29.84 14.45 -17.61
N SER A 1062 -30.97 14.50 -16.91
CA SER A 1062 -31.94 13.40 -16.82
C SER A 1062 -32.61 13.06 -18.16
N SER A 1063 -32.77 14.04 -19.06
CA SER A 1063 -33.27 13.83 -20.43
C SER A 1063 -32.20 13.28 -21.37
N ARG A 1064 -30.93 13.66 -21.14
CA ARG A 1064 -29.79 13.16 -21.91
C ARG A 1064 -29.47 11.71 -21.56
N LYS A 1065 -29.56 11.35 -20.29
CA LYS A 1065 -29.48 9.98 -19.79
C LYS A 1065 -30.69 9.19 -20.24
#